data_AF-A0A3Q0CWR7-F1
#
_entry.id   AF-A0A3Q0CWR7-F1
#
_cell.length_a   1.000
_cell.length_b   1.000
_cell.length_c   1.000
_cell.angle_alpha   90.00
_cell.angle_beta   90.00
_cell.angle_gamma   90.00
#
_symmetry.space_group_name_H-M   'P 1'
#
loop_
_entity.id
_entity.type
_entity.pdbx_description
1 polymer ?
#
loop_
_entity_poly.entity_id
_entity_poly.type
_entity_poly.pdbx_seq_one_letter_code
_entity_poly.pdbx_strand_id
1 'polypeptide(L)'
;MADEKGEKLVLEETAFEEIERDFQEVLNELSGDKSVEKFRIEYEKLHNVMRKSYDNEKRLMAKCRELNAEIVVNSAKVATALKLSQDDQTTIASLKKEIEKAWKMVDAAYDKEQKAKETILALKEEIVNLTKLVEQGSGLSMDQDSNIRDLLKFKEEVTKERDQLLSEVVKLRENLAQTTEQQQETERAKEDAEQTINQFQQEIQHRQNEASRESRKKEKLEKELKQIQSDMDSRQTEIKALQQYMQKSKEELQRLEQQLKEQKILNERAAKELEQFQLRNSKLQQENEQHSLTCEQLSQENQQKALELKAKEEEVHQMRLDIGKLNKIREQIHKKLHIIEDQKAEVEQHKETLKNQILGLEREVESSKKQAELDKKAMDELLRERDILNKNMLKAVSATQKQVDLVKLHEQAKRNLEEEIQNYKDEAQKQRKIIFQLEKERDRYINEASDLTQKVLANMEDIKVREIQIFDYRKKIAESETKLKQQQNLYEAVRSDRNLYSKNLVEAQDEITEMKRKLKIMTHQVDQLKEEISAKESALVKLHLEQQRIEKEKETLKAELQKLRQQALETRHFIEKQEVEERKLLRIIAEADGERVRQKKELDQVISERDILGSQLVRRNDELALLYEKIKIQQSVLNKGETQYNQRVEDMRILKLEIKKLRREKGILARSVANVEELRQELFHMQREFLKERTRCRALEEELENPMNVHRWRKLEASDPSTFELIQKIHTLQKRLISKTEEVVEKELLLQEKEKLYVELKHALARQPGPEAAEQLQIYRHTLRERTKQLKVLSSELNMYESQSHEYKYEIERLGNELVTLKKKYLAQKRKELIQKNKDRLSVNNVFSGSKQSGPRFTGGGFPLNQTSKVKL
;
A
#
# COMPACT_ATOMS: atom_id res chain seq x y z
N MET A 1 -44.95 -7.52 47.52
CA MET A 1 -43.86 -6.73 46.90
C MET A 1 -44.29 -5.37 46.35
N ALA A 2 -45.53 -5.16 45.89
CA ALA A 2 -46.03 -3.80 45.67
C ALA A 2 -46.45 -3.15 47.00
N ASP A 3 -47.29 -3.84 47.77
CA ASP A 3 -47.97 -3.31 48.96
C ASP A 3 -47.00 -3.01 50.13
N GLU A 4 -46.01 -3.88 50.35
CA GLU A 4 -44.93 -3.71 51.34
C GLU A 4 -44.11 -2.42 51.15
N LYS A 5 -44.17 -1.79 49.97
CA LYS A 5 -43.54 -0.48 49.71
C LYS A 5 -44.46 0.71 49.96
N GLY A 6 -45.77 0.49 50.06
CA GLY A 6 -46.73 1.53 50.45
C GLY A 6 -46.63 1.85 51.95
N GLU A 7 -46.72 0.82 52.79
CA GLU A 7 -46.73 0.97 54.26
C GLU A 7 -45.47 1.68 54.79
N LYS A 8 -44.29 1.36 54.22
CA LYS A 8 -43.02 1.98 54.64
C LYS A 8 -42.97 3.50 54.45
N LEU A 9 -43.61 4.02 53.41
CA LEU A 9 -43.59 5.43 53.07
C LEU A 9 -44.56 6.26 53.93
N VAL A 10 -45.67 5.66 54.36
CA VAL A 10 -46.60 6.31 55.31
C VAL A 10 -45.92 6.51 56.66
N LEU A 11 -45.15 5.52 57.12
CA LEU A 11 -44.36 5.59 58.36
C LEU A 11 -43.28 6.69 58.32
N GLU A 12 -42.66 6.90 57.16
CA GLU A 12 -41.65 7.94 56.94
C GLU A 12 -42.26 9.36 56.92
N GLU A 13 -43.45 9.56 56.32
CA GLU A 13 -44.15 10.84 56.38
C GLU A 13 -44.63 11.17 57.82
N THR A 14 -45.19 10.21 58.56
CA THR A 14 -45.59 10.42 59.97
C THR A 14 -44.41 10.74 60.87
N ALA A 15 -43.26 10.10 60.68
CA ALA A 15 -42.07 10.35 61.51
C ALA A 15 -41.52 11.77 61.32
N PHE A 16 -41.59 12.35 60.11
CA PHE A 16 -41.20 13.74 59.90
C PHE A 16 -42.18 14.71 60.57
N GLU A 17 -43.49 14.46 60.50
CA GLU A 17 -44.51 15.31 61.14
C GLU A 17 -44.39 15.32 62.68
N GLU A 18 -44.03 14.18 63.29
CA GLU A 18 -43.72 14.13 64.73
C GLU A 18 -42.46 14.94 65.07
N ILE A 19 -41.37 14.77 64.31
CA ILE A 19 -40.13 15.53 64.53
C ILE A 19 -40.36 17.04 64.31
N GLU A 20 -41.17 17.44 63.32
CA GLU A 20 -41.49 18.84 63.04
C GLU A 20 -42.39 19.47 64.12
N ARG A 21 -43.27 18.69 64.76
CA ARG A 21 -44.00 19.12 65.98
C ARG A 21 -43.03 19.31 67.15
N ASP A 22 -42.21 18.32 67.44
CA ASP A 22 -41.29 18.34 68.59
C ASP A 22 -40.27 19.51 68.48
N PHE A 23 -39.77 19.80 67.27
CA PHE A 23 -38.96 20.99 66.99
C PHE A 23 -39.71 22.31 67.27
N GLN A 24 -41.01 22.37 66.98
CA GLN A 24 -41.83 23.57 67.24
C GLN A 24 -42.15 23.74 68.72
N GLU A 25 -42.40 22.66 69.46
CA GLU A 25 -42.57 22.69 70.92
C GLU A 25 -41.30 23.23 71.60
N VAL A 26 -40.12 22.72 71.25
CA VAL A 26 -38.83 23.23 71.77
C VAL A 26 -38.58 24.69 71.36
N LEU A 27 -38.90 25.10 70.13
CA LEU A 27 -38.78 26.51 69.70
C LEU A 27 -39.73 27.45 70.47
N ASN A 28 -40.89 26.96 70.91
CA ASN A 28 -41.85 27.69 71.73
C ASN A 28 -41.39 27.79 73.18
N GLU A 29 -40.89 26.71 73.80
CA GLU A 29 -40.30 26.75 75.14
C GLU A 29 -39.12 27.73 75.21
N LEU A 30 -38.21 27.67 74.22
CA LEU A 30 -37.06 28.57 74.11
C LEU A 30 -37.43 30.03 73.85
N SER A 31 -38.69 30.35 73.54
CA SER A 31 -39.12 31.74 73.29
C SER A 31 -39.35 32.55 74.59
N GLY A 32 -39.48 31.88 75.74
CA GLY A 32 -39.77 32.52 77.02
C GLY A 32 -38.59 33.19 77.72
N ASP A 33 -37.35 32.72 77.48
CA ASP A 33 -36.14 33.18 78.17
C ASP A 33 -35.11 33.82 77.21
N LYS A 34 -34.86 35.12 77.43
CA LYS A 34 -33.89 35.92 76.67
C LYS A 34 -32.44 35.46 76.84
N SER A 35 -32.13 34.63 77.84
CA SER A 35 -30.78 34.09 78.05
C SER A 35 -30.37 33.07 76.98
N VAL A 36 -31.34 32.34 76.40
CA VAL A 36 -31.14 31.26 75.43
C VAL A 36 -31.48 31.61 73.98
N GLU A 37 -31.81 32.88 73.69
CA GLU A 37 -32.14 33.35 72.33
C GLU A 37 -31.08 33.01 71.27
N LYS A 38 -29.79 33.00 71.63
CA LYS A 38 -28.71 32.54 70.73
C LYS A 38 -28.82 31.06 70.37
N PHE A 39 -29.23 30.22 71.33
CA PHE A 39 -29.46 28.79 71.11
C PHE A 39 -30.69 28.55 70.24
N ARG A 40 -31.77 29.31 70.49
CA ARG A 40 -32.99 29.33 69.67
C ARG A 40 -32.70 29.64 68.20
N ILE A 41 -31.85 30.63 67.91
CA ILE A 41 -31.43 30.99 66.55
C ILE A 41 -30.64 29.87 65.85
N GLU A 42 -29.71 29.18 66.53
CA GLU A 42 -28.99 28.06 65.92
C GLU A 42 -29.88 26.80 65.75
N TYR A 43 -30.81 26.56 66.67
CA TYR A 43 -31.78 25.48 66.58
C TYR A 43 -32.79 25.70 65.44
N GLU A 44 -33.24 26.94 65.24
CA GLU A 44 -34.08 27.35 64.10
C GLU A 44 -33.33 27.20 62.76
N LYS A 45 -32.03 27.48 62.69
CA LYS A 45 -31.21 27.18 61.51
C LYS A 45 -31.14 25.68 61.22
N LEU A 46 -30.93 24.86 62.26
CA LEU A 46 -30.87 23.40 62.13
C LEU A 46 -32.20 22.84 61.58
N HIS A 47 -33.33 23.28 62.14
CA HIS A 47 -34.67 22.96 61.66
C HIS A 47 -34.87 23.35 60.18
N ASN A 48 -34.44 24.56 59.80
CA ASN A 48 -34.51 25.03 58.41
C ASN A 48 -33.61 24.25 57.43
N VAL A 49 -32.52 23.63 57.90
CA VAL A 49 -31.68 22.73 57.08
C VAL A 49 -32.34 21.34 56.97
N MET A 50 -32.89 20.81 58.07
CA MET A 50 -33.60 19.54 58.09
C MET A 50 -34.81 19.56 57.14
N ARG A 51 -35.68 20.57 57.24
CA ARG A 51 -36.85 20.75 56.35
C ARG A 51 -36.44 20.82 54.88
N LYS A 52 -35.36 21.56 54.55
CA LYS A 52 -34.81 21.63 53.17
C LYS A 52 -34.25 20.30 52.67
N SER A 53 -33.69 19.45 53.56
CA SER A 53 -33.24 18.11 53.19
C SER A 53 -34.45 17.24 52.81
N TYR A 54 -35.47 17.24 53.66
CA TYR A 54 -36.71 16.49 53.44
C TYR A 54 -37.48 16.96 52.19
N ASP A 55 -37.59 18.27 51.95
CA ASP A 55 -38.16 18.83 50.71
C ASP A 55 -37.47 18.30 49.44
N ASN A 56 -36.13 18.18 49.49
CA ASN A 56 -35.34 17.69 48.35
C ASN A 56 -35.47 16.17 48.18
N GLU A 57 -35.52 15.42 49.29
CA GLU A 57 -35.78 13.98 49.28
C GLU A 57 -37.19 13.66 48.76
N LYS A 58 -38.21 14.41 49.19
CA LYS A 58 -39.59 14.30 48.70
C LYS A 58 -39.69 14.59 47.20
N ARG A 59 -38.95 15.57 46.68
CA ARG A 59 -38.81 15.83 45.23
C ARG A 59 -38.10 14.70 44.49
N LEU A 60 -37.02 14.16 45.04
CA LEU A 60 -36.30 13.02 44.46
C LEU A 60 -37.19 11.77 44.39
N MET A 61 -37.92 11.47 45.46
CA MET A 61 -38.87 10.35 45.51
C MET A 61 -40.05 10.55 44.55
N ALA A 62 -40.57 11.78 44.40
CA ALA A 62 -41.53 12.11 43.35
C ALA A 62 -40.95 11.86 41.95
N LYS A 63 -39.72 12.31 41.67
CA LYS A 63 -39.04 12.09 40.38
C LYS A 63 -38.81 10.61 40.08
N CYS A 64 -38.46 9.81 41.09
CA CYS A 64 -38.35 8.35 40.97
C CYS A 64 -39.70 7.68 40.72
N ARG A 65 -40.79 8.16 41.32
CA ARG A 65 -42.16 7.67 41.04
C ARG A 65 -42.59 8.01 39.61
N GLU A 66 -42.33 9.23 39.13
CA GLU A 66 -42.58 9.65 37.74
C GLU A 66 -41.84 8.77 36.73
N LEU A 67 -40.51 8.63 36.88
CA LEU A 67 -39.69 7.83 35.97
C LEU A 67 -40.08 6.35 35.99
N ASN A 68 -40.43 5.80 37.16
CA ASN A 68 -40.91 4.42 37.26
C ASN A 68 -42.29 4.23 36.59
N ALA A 69 -43.18 5.23 36.69
CA ALA A 69 -44.45 5.22 35.97
C ALA A 69 -44.24 5.34 34.44
N GLU A 70 -43.32 6.18 33.97
CA GLU A 70 -42.94 6.26 32.55
C GLU A 70 -42.35 4.94 32.04
N ILE A 71 -41.52 4.25 32.83
CA ILE A 71 -40.97 2.93 32.51
C ILE A 71 -42.10 1.89 32.37
N VAL A 72 -43.09 1.88 33.28
CA VAL A 72 -44.25 0.98 33.21
C VAL A 72 -45.15 1.31 32.01
N VAL A 73 -45.38 2.60 31.73
CA VAL A 73 -46.16 3.04 30.55
C VAL A 73 -45.44 2.66 29.25
N ASN A 74 -44.12 2.77 29.19
CA ASN A 74 -43.35 2.42 28.00
C ASN A 74 -43.18 0.91 27.84
N SER A 75 -43.06 0.12 28.90
CA SER A 75 -43.09 -1.35 28.80
C SER A 75 -44.46 -1.86 28.35
N ALA A 76 -45.56 -1.25 28.81
CA ALA A 76 -46.91 -1.52 28.32
C ALA A 76 -47.09 -1.16 26.83
N LYS A 77 -46.54 -0.02 26.36
CA LYS A 77 -46.53 0.34 24.94
C LYS A 77 -45.73 -0.69 24.11
N VAL A 78 -44.56 -1.12 24.57
CA VAL A 78 -43.74 -2.13 23.89
C VAL A 78 -44.46 -3.48 23.83
N ALA A 79 -45.11 -3.92 24.91
CA ALA A 79 -45.92 -5.14 24.92
C ALA A 79 -47.11 -5.05 23.93
N THR A 80 -47.80 -3.90 23.87
CA THR A 80 -48.89 -3.67 22.90
C THR A 80 -48.37 -3.66 21.45
N ALA A 81 -47.21 -3.05 21.19
CA ALA A 81 -46.59 -3.02 19.86
C ALA A 81 -46.12 -4.42 19.40
N LEU A 82 -45.54 -5.22 20.31
CA LEU A 82 -45.19 -6.62 20.05
C LEU A 82 -46.44 -7.45 19.74
N LYS A 83 -47.54 -7.24 20.49
CA LYS A 83 -48.80 -7.93 20.22
C LYS A 83 -49.38 -7.55 18.86
N LEU A 84 -49.44 -6.27 18.52
CA LEU A 84 -49.88 -5.80 17.19
C LEU A 84 -49.03 -6.42 16.08
N SER A 85 -47.71 -6.42 16.22
CA SER A 85 -46.81 -7.07 15.25
C SER A 85 -47.04 -8.58 15.12
N GLN A 86 -47.55 -9.25 16.16
CA GLN A 86 -47.87 -10.67 16.16
C GLN A 86 -49.25 -10.92 15.51
N ASP A 87 -50.24 -10.09 15.82
CA ASP A 87 -51.57 -10.11 15.21
C ASP A 87 -51.49 -9.80 13.69
N ASP A 88 -50.69 -8.81 13.29
CA ASP A 88 -50.33 -8.52 11.89
C ASP A 88 -49.70 -9.75 11.19
N GLN A 89 -48.81 -10.46 11.88
CA GLN A 89 -48.15 -11.65 11.33
C GLN A 89 -49.15 -12.80 11.10
N THR A 90 -50.18 -12.94 11.95
CA THR A 90 -51.29 -13.88 11.69
C THR A 90 -52.19 -13.43 10.54
N THR A 91 -52.41 -12.11 10.40
CA THR A 91 -53.23 -11.52 9.31
C THR A 91 -52.53 -11.65 7.95
N ILE A 92 -51.21 -11.51 7.91
CA ILE A 92 -50.41 -11.80 6.71
C ILE A 92 -50.46 -13.30 6.37
N ALA A 93 -50.55 -14.19 7.36
CA ALA A 93 -50.67 -15.63 7.14
C ALA A 93 -52.06 -16.04 6.60
N SER A 94 -53.15 -15.42 7.07
CA SER A 94 -54.49 -15.65 6.52
C SER A 94 -54.61 -15.12 5.08
N LEU A 95 -54.16 -13.89 4.81
CA LEU A 95 -54.19 -13.29 3.48
C LEU A 95 -53.36 -14.10 2.46
N LYS A 96 -52.18 -14.62 2.84
CA LYS A 96 -51.42 -15.56 1.97
C LYS A 96 -52.21 -16.83 1.63
N LYS A 97 -52.94 -17.38 2.61
CA LYS A 97 -53.78 -18.58 2.43
C LYS A 97 -55.02 -18.31 1.58
N GLU A 98 -55.49 -17.06 1.52
CA GLU A 98 -56.55 -16.63 0.60
C GLU A 98 -56.02 -16.38 -0.82
N ILE A 99 -54.80 -15.86 -0.96
CA ILE A 99 -54.12 -15.78 -2.26
C ILE A 99 -53.91 -17.19 -2.85
N GLU A 100 -53.46 -18.17 -2.05
CA GLU A 100 -53.36 -19.57 -2.50
C GLU A 100 -54.71 -20.17 -2.95
N LYS A 101 -55.82 -19.80 -2.29
CA LYS A 101 -57.17 -20.20 -2.73
C LYS A 101 -57.56 -19.51 -4.04
N ALA A 102 -57.25 -18.23 -4.19
CA ALA A 102 -57.54 -17.47 -5.41
C ALA A 102 -56.79 -18.05 -6.62
N TRP A 103 -55.50 -18.37 -6.47
CA TRP A 103 -54.73 -19.06 -7.51
C TRP A 103 -55.34 -20.42 -7.88
N LYS A 104 -55.68 -21.26 -6.89
CA LYS A 104 -56.36 -22.55 -7.16
C LYS A 104 -57.74 -22.40 -7.82
N MET A 105 -58.43 -21.28 -7.64
CA MET A 105 -59.68 -20.98 -8.37
C MET A 105 -59.41 -20.50 -9.80
N VAL A 106 -58.29 -19.82 -10.07
CA VAL A 106 -57.84 -19.49 -11.43
C VAL A 106 -57.41 -20.76 -12.18
N ASP A 107 -56.62 -21.63 -11.56
CA ASP A 107 -56.23 -22.93 -12.14
C ASP A 107 -57.47 -23.77 -12.47
N ALA A 108 -58.42 -23.88 -11.54
CA ALA A 108 -59.69 -24.59 -11.74
C ALA A 108 -60.66 -23.90 -12.71
N ALA A 109 -60.44 -22.64 -13.09
CA ALA A 109 -61.15 -21.96 -14.17
C ALA A 109 -60.47 -22.24 -15.52
N TYR A 110 -59.14 -22.22 -15.57
CA TYR A 110 -58.34 -22.57 -16.75
C TYR A 110 -58.59 -24.01 -17.20
N ASP A 111 -58.62 -24.96 -16.25
CA ASP A 111 -58.97 -26.38 -16.48
C ASP A 111 -60.38 -26.56 -17.08
N LYS A 112 -61.33 -25.67 -16.74
CA LYS A 112 -62.68 -25.66 -17.30
C LYS A 112 -62.71 -25.03 -18.69
N GLU A 113 -61.94 -23.96 -18.91
CA GLU A 113 -61.79 -23.33 -20.22
C GLU A 113 -61.13 -24.30 -21.23
N GLN A 114 -60.15 -25.08 -20.79
CA GLN A 114 -59.50 -26.10 -21.59
C GLN A 114 -60.49 -27.19 -22.02
N LYS A 115 -61.27 -27.75 -21.08
CA LYS A 115 -62.31 -28.75 -21.37
C LYS A 115 -63.47 -28.19 -22.22
N ALA A 116 -63.75 -26.90 -22.11
CA ALA A 116 -64.68 -26.20 -23.00
C ALA A 116 -64.14 -26.09 -24.43
N LYS A 117 -62.83 -25.83 -24.61
CA LYS A 117 -62.19 -25.83 -25.95
C LYS A 117 -62.16 -27.22 -26.58
N GLU A 118 -61.87 -28.26 -25.79
CA GLU A 118 -61.90 -29.66 -26.23
C GLU A 118 -63.30 -30.09 -26.68
N THR A 119 -64.36 -29.75 -25.92
CA THR A 119 -65.74 -30.04 -26.34
C THR A 119 -66.21 -29.22 -27.54
N ILE A 120 -65.76 -27.97 -27.69
CA ILE A 120 -65.99 -27.15 -28.90
C ILE A 120 -65.30 -27.73 -30.14
N LEU A 121 -64.15 -28.42 -29.99
CA LEU A 121 -63.50 -29.13 -31.08
C LEU A 121 -64.27 -30.39 -31.49
N ALA A 122 -64.70 -31.21 -30.52
CA ALA A 122 -65.50 -32.42 -30.79
C ALA A 122 -66.83 -32.08 -31.52
N LEU A 123 -67.55 -31.05 -31.06
CA LEU A 123 -68.79 -30.59 -31.71
C LEU A 123 -68.57 -30.07 -33.14
N LYS A 124 -67.36 -29.57 -33.47
CA LYS A 124 -67.01 -29.17 -34.84
C LYS A 124 -66.73 -30.37 -35.75
N GLU A 125 -66.16 -31.47 -35.23
CA GLU A 125 -66.04 -32.71 -36.01
C GLU A 125 -67.40 -33.36 -36.26
N GLU A 126 -68.32 -33.36 -35.29
CA GLU A 126 -69.69 -33.85 -35.51
C GLU A 126 -70.44 -33.07 -36.60
N ILE A 127 -70.32 -31.73 -36.63
CA ILE A 127 -70.90 -30.90 -37.70
C ILE A 127 -70.33 -31.29 -39.08
N VAL A 128 -69.01 -31.47 -39.21
CA VAL A 128 -68.37 -31.87 -40.47
C VAL A 128 -68.81 -33.27 -40.93
N ASN A 129 -69.09 -34.18 -39.99
CA ASN A 129 -69.60 -35.51 -40.29
C ASN A 129 -71.09 -35.50 -40.68
N LEU A 130 -71.91 -34.62 -40.09
CA LEU A 130 -73.32 -34.46 -40.43
C LEU A 130 -73.53 -33.77 -41.78
N THR A 131 -72.74 -32.75 -42.13
CA THR A 131 -72.83 -32.10 -43.46
C THR A 131 -72.59 -33.10 -44.59
N LYS A 132 -71.66 -34.05 -44.41
CA LYS A 132 -71.38 -35.11 -45.41
C LYS A 132 -72.51 -36.12 -45.62
N LEU A 133 -73.54 -36.15 -44.77
CA LEU A 133 -74.66 -37.08 -44.89
C LEU A 133 -75.88 -36.51 -45.65
N VAL A 134 -75.85 -35.22 -46.01
CA VAL A 134 -77.00 -34.51 -46.60
C VAL A 134 -76.88 -34.35 -48.13
N GLU A 135 -75.70 -34.55 -48.71
CA GLU A 135 -75.43 -34.34 -50.15
C GLU A 135 -75.66 -35.59 -51.04
N GLN A 136 -76.56 -36.52 -50.67
CA GLN A 136 -76.91 -37.69 -51.50
C GLN A 136 -78.42 -37.96 -51.62
N GLY A 137 -78.99 -37.54 -52.75
CA GLY A 137 -80.36 -37.82 -53.23
C GLY A 137 -80.87 -36.66 -54.11
N SER A 138 -81.61 -36.83 -55.21
CA SER A 138 -82.15 -38.01 -55.93
C SER A 138 -82.17 -37.70 -57.46
N GLY A 139 -82.88 -38.46 -58.34
CA GLY A 139 -82.98 -38.03 -59.76
C GLY A 139 -83.80 -38.89 -60.76
N LEU A 140 -83.75 -38.41 -62.03
CA LEU A 140 -84.04 -39.05 -63.35
C LEU A 140 -85.50 -39.30 -63.87
N SER A 141 -85.94 -38.39 -64.77
CA SER A 141 -86.51 -38.58 -66.15
C SER A 141 -87.81 -39.38 -66.47
N MET A 142 -88.24 -39.28 -67.75
CA MET A 142 -89.59 -39.56 -68.31
C MET A 142 -89.55 -40.02 -69.80
N ASP A 143 -90.64 -40.63 -70.33
CA ASP A 143 -90.75 -41.31 -71.66
C ASP A 143 -92.09 -41.09 -72.41
N GLN A 144 -92.18 -41.40 -73.74
CA GLN A 144 -93.34 -41.23 -74.68
C GLN A 144 -93.26 -42.24 -75.88
N ASP A 145 -94.19 -42.52 -76.82
CA ASP A 145 -95.59 -42.12 -77.17
C ASP A 145 -96.30 -43.17 -78.11
N SER A 146 -97.54 -42.95 -78.63
CA SER A 146 -98.14 -43.79 -79.72
C SER A 146 -99.22 -43.12 -80.64
N ASN A 147 -99.63 -43.79 -81.74
CA ASN A 147 -100.07 -43.15 -83.01
C ASN A 147 -101.58 -43.22 -83.43
N ILE A 148 -102.10 -42.06 -83.86
CA ILE A 148 -102.88 -41.76 -85.10
C ILE A 148 -104.08 -42.67 -85.50
N ARG A 149 -105.31 -42.10 -85.49
CA ARG A 149 -106.34 -42.40 -86.52
C ARG A 149 -107.44 -41.35 -86.81
N ASP A 150 -107.57 -40.27 -86.04
CA ASP A 150 -108.81 -39.45 -85.95
C ASP A 150 -109.10 -38.44 -87.09
N LEU A 151 -108.24 -38.36 -88.11
CA LEU A 151 -108.16 -37.25 -89.09
C LEU A 151 -109.38 -37.02 -90.03
N LEU A 152 -110.50 -37.71 -89.83
CA LEU A 152 -111.73 -37.53 -90.64
C LEU A 152 -112.89 -36.81 -89.93
N LYS A 153 -112.84 -36.61 -88.60
CA LYS A 153 -113.81 -35.73 -87.90
C LYS A 153 -113.46 -34.24 -88.04
N PHE A 154 -112.17 -33.95 -88.14
CA PHE A 154 -111.55 -32.63 -88.04
C PHE A 154 -112.11 -31.54 -88.97
N LYS A 155 -112.84 -31.90 -90.04
CA LYS A 155 -113.29 -30.93 -91.05
C LYS A 155 -114.45 -30.03 -90.62
N GLU A 156 -115.32 -30.48 -89.71
CA GLU A 156 -116.54 -29.72 -89.34
C GLU A 156 -116.37 -28.87 -88.06
N GLU A 157 -115.44 -29.25 -87.18
CA GLU A 157 -115.18 -28.59 -85.90
C GLU A 157 -114.48 -27.22 -86.09
N VAL A 158 -113.49 -27.15 -86.99
CA VAL A 158 -112.64 -25.97 -87.29
C VAL A 158 -113.46 -24.69 -87.59
N THR A 159 -114.63 -24.82 -88.19
CA THR A 159 -115.51 -23.67 -88.50
C THR A 159 -116.10 -22.98 -87.28
N LYS A 160 -116.19 -23.65 -86.12
CA LYS A 160 -116.67 -23.04 -84.86
C LYS A 160 -115.52 -22.48 -84.01
N GLU A 161 -114.36 -23.11 -84.05
CA GLU A 161 -113.16 -22.68 -83.30
C GLU A 161 -112.78 -21.23 -83.66
N ARG A 162 -112.80 -20.89 -84.96
CA ARG A 162 -112.43 -19.57 -85.50
C ARG A 162 -113.05 -18.39 -84.74
N ASP A 163 -114.34 -18.48 -84.42
CA ASP A 163 -115.09 -17.34 -83.85
C ASP A 163 -114.95 -17.27 -82.32
N GLN A 164 -114.59 -18.39 -81.66
CA GLN A 164 -114.21 -18.39 -80.25
C GLN A 164 -112.81 -17.80 -80.07
N LEU A 165 -111.84 -18.21 -80.90
CA LEU A 165 -110.46 -17.71 -80.89
C LEU A 165 -110.39 -16.18 -81.07
N LEU A 166 -111.28 -15.59 -81.88
CA LEU A 166 -111.35 -14.14 -82.07
C LEU A 166 -111.72 -13.36 -80.78
N SER A 167 -112.55 -13.95 -79.92
CA SER A 167 -112.91 -13.39 -78.60
C SER A 167 -111.73 -13.47 -77.63
N GLU A 168 -111.02 -14.59 -77.62
CA GLU A 168 -109.86 -14.79 -76.75
C GLU A 168 -108.70 -13.86 -77.12
N VAL A 169 -108.45 -13.63 -78.42
CA VAL A 169 -107.42 -12.70 -78.90
C VAL A 169 -107.60 -11.27 -78.38
N VAL A 170 -108.83 -10.81 -78.12
CA VAL A 170 -109.07 -9.47 -77.54
C VAL A 170 -108.65 -9.44 -76.07
N LYS A 171 -109.12 -10.39 -75.25
CA LYS A 171 -108.76 -10.48 -73.83
C LYS A 171 -107.27 -10.72 -73.62
N LEU A 172 -106.66 -11.54 -74.46
CA LEU A 172 -105.21 -11.77 -74.45
C LEU A 172 -104.43 -10.49 -74.76
N ARG A 173 -104.94 -9.56 -75.59
CA ARG A 173 -104.29 -8.26 -75.84
C ARG A 173 -104.39 -7.30 -74.65
N GLU A 174 -105.52 -7.24 -73.96
CA GLU A 174 -105.68 -6.42 -72.75
C GLU A 174 -104.77 -6.93 -71.62
N ASN A 175 -104.76 -8.26 -71.39
CA ASN A 175 -103.87 -8.89 -70.42
C ASN A 175 -102.38 -8.71 -70.78
N LEU A 176 -102.02 -8.82 -72.07
CA LEU A 176 -100.65 -8.57 -72.53
C LEU A 176 -100.22 -7.13 -72.23
N ALA A 177 -101.08 -6.14 -72.50
CA ALA A 177 -100.79 -4.73 -72.25
C ALA A 177 -100.50 -4.46 -70.77
N GLN A 178 -101.37 -4.91 -69.85
CA GLN A 178 -101.13 -4.77 -68.40
C GLN A 178 -99.86 -5.51 -67.94
N THR A 179 -99.59 -6.69 -68.49
CA THR A 179 -98.38 -7.45 -68.17
C THR A 179 -97.12 -6.70 -68.63
N THR A 180 -97.13 -6.08 -69.81
CA THR A 180 -95.99 -5.28 -70.29
C THR A 180 -95.78 -3.97 -69.51
N GLU A 181 -96.84 -3.37 -68.96
CA GLU A 181 -96.72 -2.19 -68.09
C GLU A 181 -96.08 -2.55 -66.75
N GLN A 182 -96.56 -3.62 -66.09
CA GLN A 182 -95.97 -4.16 -64.87
C GLN A 182 -94.52 -4.66 -65.08
N GLN A 183 -94.21 -5.23 -66.25
CA GLN A 183 -92.84 -5.58 -66.62
C GLN A 183 -91.95 -4.33 -66.69
N GLN A 184 -92.40 -3.24 -67.33
CA GLN A 184 -91.59 -2.03 -67.42
C GLN A 184 -91.38 -1.33 -66.07
N GLU A 185 -92.37 -1.36 -65.16
CA GLU A 185 -92.18 -0.83 -63.81
C GLU A 185 -91.20 -1.68 -62.98
N THR A 186 -91.29 -3.02 -63.08
CA THR A 186 -90.38 -3.92 -62.37
C THR A 186 -88.97 -3.93 -62.96
N GLU A 187 -88.81 -3.75 -64.27
CA GLU A 187 -87.51 -3.55 -64.92
C GLU A 187 -86.84 -2.25 -64.46
N ARG A 188 -87.56 -1.12 -64.39
CA ARG A 188 -87.01 0.14 -63.85
C ARG A 188 -86.62 0.02 -62.38
N ALA A 189 -87.48 -0.55 -61.54
CA ALA A 189 -87.20 -0.76 -60.12
C ALA A 189 -85.97 -1.69 -59.91
N LYS A 190 -85.78 -2.66 -60.82
CA LYS A 190 -84.57 -3.50 -60.87
C LYS A 190 -83.33 -2.70 -61.28
N GLU A 191 -83.41 -1.85 -62.31
CA GLU A 191 -82.29 -1.01 -62.75
C GLU A 191 -81.82 -0.04 -61.66
N ASP A 192 -82.74 0.58 -60.91
CA ASP A 192 -82.42 1.44 -59.76
C ASP A 192 -81.80 0.65 -58.60
N ALA A 193 -82.28 -0.57 -58.36
CA ALA A 193 -81.68 -1.49 -57.38
C ALA A 193 -80.26 -1.94 -57.80
N GLU A 194 -80.04 -2.26 -59.08
CA GLU A 194 -78.71 -2.62 -59.60
C GLU A 194 -77.75 -1.42 -59.56
N GLN A 195 -78.21 -0.20 -59.85
CA GLN A 195 -77.40 1.02 -59.70
C GLN A 195 -77.00 1.28 -58.24
N THR A 196 -77.93 1.18 -57.29
CA THR A 196 -77.62 1.40 -55.86
C THR A 196 -76.74 0.28 -55.28
N ILE A 197 -76.92 -0.98 -55.69
CA ILE A 197 -75.99 -2.08 -55.36
C ILE A 197 -74.58 -1.79 -55.89
N ASN A 198 -74.44 -1.31 -57.13
CA ASN A 198 -73.15 -0.96 -57.70
C ASN A 198 -72.47 0.20 -56.95
N GLN A 199 -73.24 1.21 -56.50
CA GLN A 199 -72.72 2.30 -55.67
C GLN A 199 -72.20 1.76 -54.31
N PHE A 200 -72.99 0.96 -53.60
CA PHE A 200 -72.56 0.37 -52.33
C PHE A 200 -71.35 -0.58 -52.48
N GLN A 201 -71.23 -1.32 -53.58
CA GLN A 201 -70.04 -2.12 -53.86
C GLN A 201 -68.78 -1.25 -54.00
N GLN A 202 -68.87 -0.11 -54.68
CA GLN A 202 -67.76 0.84 -54.79
C GLN A 202 -67.42 1.48 -53.44
N GLU A 203 -68.41 1.85 -52.63
CA GLU A 203 -68.17 2.35 -51.26
C GLU A 203 -67.51 1.30 -50.36
N ILE A 204 -68.00 0.05 -50.37
CA ILE A 204 -67.40 -1.06 -49.62
C ILE A 204 -65.94 -1.27 -50.05
N GLN A 205 -65.66 -1.26 -51.36
CA GLN A 205 -64.30 -1.39 -51.87
C GLN A 205 -63.42 -0.19 -51.47
N HIS A 206 -63.96 1.04 -51.42
CA HIS A 206 -63.24 2.20 -50.90
C HIS A 206 -62.92 2.04 -49.41
N ARG A 207 -63.92 1.70 -48.57
CA ARG A 207 -63.75 1.48 -47.12
C ARG A 207 -62.77 0.35 -46.81
N GLN A 208 -62.81 -0.75 -47.57
CA GLN A 208 -61.88 -1.86 -47.42
C GLN A 208 -60.43 -1.43 -47.77
N ASN A 209 -60.27 -0.62 -48.82
CA ASN A 209 -58.97 -0.03 -49.16
C ASN A 209 -58.46 0.94 -48.08
N GLU A 210 -59.30 1.83 -47.54
CA GLU A 210 -58.97 2.72 -46.42
C GLU A 210 -58.54 1.91 -45.17
N ALA A 211 -59.34 0.92 -44.75
CA ALA A 211 -59.03 0.05 -43.63
C ALA A 211 -57.69 -0.70 -43.83
N SER A 212 -57.40 -1.17 -45.04
CA SER A 212 -56.12 -1.82 -45.35
C SER A 212 -54.92 -0.87 -45.25
N ARG A 213 -55.10 0.41 -45.63
CA ARG A 213 -54.06 1.45 -45.54
C ARG A 213 -53.79 1.82 -44.08
N GLU A 214 -54.84 2.05 -43.30
CA GLU A 214 -54.71 2.45 -41.91
C GLU A 214 -54.21 1.28 -41.03
N SER A 215 -54.58 0.03 -41.34
CA SER A 215 -54.00 -1.16 -40.71
C SER A 215 -52.49 -1.27 -40.98
N ARG A 216 -52.04 -1.09 -42.25
CA ARG A 216 -50.61 -1.06 -42.60
C ARG A 216 -49.85 0.10 -41.95
N LYS A 217 -50.50 1.23 -41.70
CA LYS A 217 -49.95 2.39 -40.98
C LYS A 217 -49.84 2.11 -39.48
N LYS A 218 -50.87 1.51 -38.87
CA LYS A 218 -50.83 1.00 -37.50
C LYS A 218 -49.70 -0.02 -37.31
N GLU A 219 -49.56 -1.01 -38.18
CA GLU A 219 -48.47 -2.00 -38.11
C GLU A 219 -47.07 -1.36 -38.14
N LYS A 220 -46.86 -0.30 -38.93
CA LYS A 220 -45.60 0.45 -38.96
C LYS A 220 -45.36 1.16 -37.63
N LEU A 221 -46.35 1.93 -37.16
CA LEU A 221 -46.27 2.65 -35.89
C LEU A 221 -46.09 1.70 -34.69
N GLU A 222 -46.68 0.50 -34.70
CA GLU A 222 -46.44 -0.52 -33.67
C GLU A 222 -45.03 -1.13 -33.74
N LYS A 223 -44.43 -1.25 -34.93
CA LYS A 223 -43.04 -1.70 -35.09
C LYS A 223 -42.05 -0.60 -34.66
N GLU A 224 -42.31 0.64 -35.05
CA GLU A 224 -41.54 1.83 -34.64
C GLU A 224 -41.62 2.04 -33.11
N LEU A 225 -42.81 1.93 -32.51
CA LEU A 225 -42.99 2.02 -31.06
C LEU A 225 -42.28 0.87 -30.32
N LYS A 226 -42.33 -0.37 -30.82
CA LYS A 226 -41.58 -1.50 -30.24
C LYS A 226 -40.06 -1.30 -30.36
N GLN A 227 -39.57 -0.73 -31.46
CA GLN A 227 -38.15 -0.39 -31.61
C GLN A 227 -37.76 0.69 -30.60
N ILE A 228 -38.52 1.79 -30.51
CA ILE A 228 -38.26 2.88 -29.54
C ILE A 228 -38.33 2.37 -28.09
N GLN A 229 -39.23 1.42 -27.79
CA GLN A 229 -39.30 0.75 -26.48
C GLN A 229 -37.99 -0.02 -26.18
N SER A 230 -37.53 -0.84 -27.13
CA SER A 230 -36.26 -1.59 -27.03
C SER A 230 -35.03 -0.67 -26.94
N ASP A 231 -35.05 0.45 -27.67
CA ASP A 231 -33.99 1.46 -27.65
C ASP A 231 -33.98 2.18 -26.29
N MET A 232 -35.15 2.53 -25.73
CA MET A 232 -35.24 3.07 -24.37
C MET A 232 -34.79 2.08 -23.30
N ASP A 233 -35.17 0.81 -23.38
CA ASP A 233 -34.77 -0.21 -22.41
C ASP A 233 -33.25 -0.49 -22.47
N SER A 234 -32.67 -0.51 -23.68
CA SER A 234 -31.21 -0.61 -23.84
C SER A 234 -30.49 0.63 -23.28
N ARG A 235 -30.91 1.85 -23.63
CA ARG A 235 -30.38 3.09 -23.01
C ARG A 235 -30.55 3.11 -21.48
N GLN A 236 -31.65 2.59 -20.94
CA GLN A 236 -31.88 2.54 -19.50
C GLN A 236 -31.01 1.48 -18.79
N THR A 237 -30.56 0.44 -19.48
CA THR A 237 -29.54 -0.49 -18.97
C THR A 237 -28.12 0.09 -19.07
N GLU A 238 -27.78 0.80 -20.15
CA GLU A 238 -26.53 1.59 -20.25
C GLU A 238 -26.43 2.64 -19.14
N ILE A 239 -27.49 3.43 -18.90
CA ILE A 239 -27.53 4.45 -17.85
C ILE A 239 -27.32 3.81 -16.47
N LYS A 240 -27.95 2.67 -16.17
CA LYS A 240 -27.73 1.93 -14.92
C LYS A 240 -26.29 1.42 -14.79
N ALA A 241 -25.70 0.92 -15.88
CA ALA A 241 -24.30 0.47 -15.88
C ALA A 241 -23.32 1.64 -15.65
N LEU A 242 -23.54 2.79 -16.29
CA LEU A 242 -22.75 4.00 -16.11
C LEU A 242 -22.92 4.59 -14.69
N GLN A 243 -24.13 4.55 -14.12
CA GLN A 243 -24.37 4.93 -12.73
C GLN A 243 -23.62 4.03 -11.74
N GLN A 244 -23.63 2.71 -11.95
CA GLN A 244 -22.85 1.76 -11.13
C GLN A 244 -21.34 1.96 -11.28
N TYR A 245 -20.85 2.26 -12.50
CA TYR A 245 -19.44 2.55 -12.74
C TYR A 245 -19.01 3.85 -12.04
N MET A 246 -19.79 4.92 -12.19
CA MET A 246 -19.57 6.20 -11.51
C MET A 246 -19.60 6.06 -9.98
N GLN A 247 -20.51 5.26 -9.43
CA GLN A 247 -20.59 4.98 -8.01
C GLN A 247 -19.33 4.25 -7.50
N LYS A 248 -18.89 3.17 -8.18
CA LYS A 248 -17.65 2.47 -7.86
C LYS A 248 -16.42 3.37 -7.94
N SER A 249 -16.30 4.17 -9.00
CA SER A 249 -15.16 5.08 -9.16
C SER A 249 -15.13 6.16 -8.08
N LYS A 250 -16.31 6.62 -7.61
CA LYS A 250 -16.42 7.54 -6.47
C LYS A 250 -15.99 6.88 -5.14
N GLU A 251 -16.35 5.61 -4.93
CA GLU A 251 -15.92 4.83 -3.76
C GLU A 251 -14.40 4.55 -3.78
N GLU A 252 -13.83 4.27 -4.96
CA GLU A 252 -12.37 4.16 -5.16
C GLU A 252 -11.66 5.49 -4.92
N LEU A 253 -12.21 6.61 -5.40
CA LEU A 253 -11.67 7.95 -5.20
C LEU A 253 -11.68 8.34 -3.71
N GLN A 254 -12.77 8.09 -2.99
CA GLN A 254 -12.84 8.29 -1.53
C GLN A 254 -11.84 7.41 -0.78
N ARG A 255 -11.65 6.15 -1.20
CA ARG A 255 -10.63 5.25 -0.63
C ARG A 255 -9.22 5.78 -0.86
N LEU A 256 -8.92 6.30 -2.05
CA LEU A 256 -7.62 6.91 -2.39
C LEU A 256 -7.39 8.22 -1.62
N GLU A 257 -8.40 9.07 -1.44
CA GLU A 257 -8.32 10.27 -0.60
C GLU A 257 -8.04 9.91 0.87
N GLN A 258 -8.70 8.87 1.39
CA GLN A 258 -8.44 8.39 2.75
C GLN A 258 -7.01 7.85 2.90
N GLN A 259 -6.55 7.01 1.96
CA GLN A 259 -5.17 6.50 1.95
C GLN A 259 -4.13 7.64 1.83
N LEU A 260 -4.41 8.66 1.02
CA LEU A 260 -3.55 9.86 0.90
C LEU A 260 -3.50 10.63 2.22
N LYS A 261 -4.61 10.71 2.96
CA LYS A 261 -4.69 11.36 4.28
C LYS A 261 -3.93 10.58 5.35
N GLU A 262 -4.07 9.25 5.36
CA GLU A 262 -3.32 8.35 6.24
C GLU A 262 -1.80 8.43 5.97
N GLN A 263 -1.38 8.44 4.70
CA GLN A 263 0.01 8.62 4.31
C GLN A 263 0.57 10.00 4.70
N LYS A 264 -0.22 11.09 4.59
CA LYS A 264 0.19 12.41 5.10
C LYS A 264 0.42 12.40 6.61
N ILE A 265 -0.47 11.78 7.38
CA ILE A 265 -0.33 11.66 8.85
C ILE A 265 0.90 10.82 9.24
N LEU A 266 1.18 9.73 8.50
CA LEU A 266 2.40 8.94 8.69
C LEU A 266 3.66 9.75 8.39
N ASN A 267 3.66 10.55 7.31
CA ASN A 267 4.80 11.36 6.91
C ASN A 267 5.05 12.52 7.90
N GLU A 268 4.00 13.15 8.44
CA GLU A 268 4.12 14.14 9.54
C GLU A 268 4.67 13.52 10.84
N ARG A 269 4.31 12.26 11.16
CA ARG A 269 4.89 11.54 12.31
C ARG A 269 6.36 11.24 12.08
N ALA A 270 6.72 10.68 10.92
CA ALA A 270 8.10 10.40 10.56
C ALA A 270 8.97 11.67 10.54
N ALA A 271 8.44 12.81 10.09
CA ALA A 271 9.14 14.10 10.15
C ALA A 271 9.39 14.56 11.61
N LYS A 272 8.40 14.44 12.51
CA LYS A 272 8.56 14.78 13.93
C LYS A 272 9.50 13.83 14.68
N GLU A 273 9.49 12.55 14.32
CA GLU A 273 10.46 11.58 14.82
C GLU A 273 11.89 11.93 14.33
N LEU A 274 12.04 12.33 13.06
CA LEU A 274 13.31 12.81 12.51
C LEU A 274 13.82 14.07 13.23
N GLU A 275 12.96 15.05 13.50
CA GLU A 275 13.30 16.25 14.30
C GLU A 275 13.73 15.86 15.73
N GLN A 276 13.02 14.93 16.39
CA GLN A 276 13.41 14.44 17.72
C GLN A 276 14.76 13.71 17.69
N PHE A 277 15.03 12.88 16.67
CA PHE A 277 16.32 12.23 16.51
C PHE A 277 17.45 13.24 16.22
N GLN A 278 17.21 14.26 15.39
CA GLN A 278 18.17 15.33 15.12
C GLN A 278 18.48 16.14 16.40
N LEU A 279 17.45 16.54 17.16
CA LEU A 279 17.61 17.26 18.42
C LEU A 279 18.36 16.41 19.46
N ARG A 280 18.06 15.11 19.54
CA ARG A 280 18.74 14.18 20.45
C ARG A 280 20.20 13.92 20.03
N ASN A 281 20.47 13.81 18.73
CA ASN A 281 21.83 13.65 18.21
C ASN A 281 22.67 14.92 18.45
N SER A 282 22.09 16.10 18.25
CA SER A 282 22.72 17.39 18.58
C SER A 282 23.07 17.51 20.07
N LYS A 283 22.16 17.10 20.98
CA LYS A 283 22.45 17.02 22.42
C LYS A 283 23.57 16.04 22.74
N LEU A 284 23.52 14.82 22.22
CA LEU A 284 24.57 13.82 22.42
C LEU A 284 25.92 14.30 21.88
N GLN A 285 25.93 15.08 20.79
CA GLN A 285 27.14 15.68 20.24
C GLN A 285 27.70 16.77 21.17
N GLN A 286 26.87 17.66 21.71
CA GLN A 286 27.27 18.63 22.74
C GLN A 286 27.78 17.96 24.03
N GLU A 287 27.09 16.92 24.51
CA GLU A 287 27.50 16.14 25.68
C GLU A 287 28.87 15.47 25.44
N ASN A 288 29.11 14.93 24.23
CA ASN A 288 30.38 14.31 23.88
C ASN A 288 31.52 15.33 23.70
N GLU A 289 31.26 16.50 23.12
CA GLU A 289 32.21 17.63 23.07
C GLU A 289 32.56 18.12 24.49
N GLN A 290 31.57 18.23 25.39
CA GLN A 290 31.75 18.61 26.78
C GLN A 290 32.54 17.55 27.58
N HIS A 291 32.27 16.26 27.35
CA HIS A 291 33.07 15.17 27.91
C HIS A 291 34.51 15.18 27.38
N SER A 292 34.73 15.45 26.09
CA SER A 292 36.07 15.61 25.51
C SER A 292 36.86 16.73 26.19
N LEU A 293 36.25 17.91 26.36
CA LEU A 293 36.84 19.04 27.09
C LEU A 293 37.16 18.69 28.55
N THR A 294 36.27 17.93 29.23
CA THR A 294 36.48 17.49 30.62
C THR A 294 37.65 16.49 30.72
N CYS A 295 37.76 15.55 29.78
CA CYS A 295 38.90 14.64 29.69
C CYS A 295 40.22 15.36 29.40
N GLU A 296 40.20 16.40 28.56
CA GLU A 296 41.38 17.22 28.26
C GLU A 296 41.83 18.04 29.47
N GLN A 297 40.91 18.63 30.22
CA GLN A 297 41.19 19.28 31.51
C GLN A 297 41.77 18.31 32.56
N LEU A 298 41.18 17.12 32.72
CA LEU A 298 41.68 16.10 33.64
C LEU A 298 43.05 15.54 33.21
N SER A 299 43.36 15.55 31.91
CA SER A 299 44.69 15.22 31.39
C SER A 299 45.73 16.28 31.78
N GLN A 300 45.38 17.56 31.65
CA GLN A 300 46.22 18.69 32.06
C GLN A 300 46.45 18.72 33.58
N GLU A 301 45.41 18.48 34.40
CA GLU A 301 45.56 18.33 35.85
C GLU A 301 46.50 17.17 36.22
N ASN A 302 46.38 16.02 35.55
CA ASN A 302 47.27 14.88 35.80
C ASN A 302 48.72 15.20 35.40
N GLN A 303 48.95 15.95 34.31
CA GLN A 303 50.29 16.43 33.98
C GLN A 303 50.85 17.40 35.03
N GLN A 304 50.05 18.35 35.53
CA GLN A 304 50.47 19.24 36.62
C GLN A 304 50.81 18.45 37.89
N LYS A 305 49.91 17.55 38.34
CA LYS A 305 50.13 16.73 39.53
C LYS A 305 51.32 15.77 39.38
N ALA A 306 51.63 15.28 38.18
CA ALA A 306 52.84 14.51 37.92
C ALA A 306 54.13 15.35 38.02
N LEU A 307 54.09 16.61 37.59
CA LEU A 307 55.21 17.56 37.77
C LEU A 307 55.40 17.95 39.24
N GLU A 308 54.31 18.21 39.97
CA GLU A 308 54.35 18.46 41.42
C GLU A 308 54.88 17.25 42.20
N LEU A 309 54.40 16.04 41.89
CA LEU A 309 54.87 14.81 42.51
C LEU A 309 56.38 14.64 42.30
N LYS A 310 56.87 14.85 41.07
CA LYS A 310 58.30 14.77 40.75
C LYS A 310 59.13 15.80 41.52
N ALA A 311 58.65 17.05 41.62
CA ALA A 311 59.32 18.06 42.44
C ALA A 311 59.37 17.66 43.93
N LYS A 312 58.33 16.99 44.45
CA LYS A 312 58.33 16.43 45.81
C LYS A 312 59.21 15.19 45.97
N GLU A 313 59.37 14.37 44.95
CA GLU A 313 60.37 13.28 44.94
C GLU A 313 61.80 13.84 44.97
N GLU A 314 62.06 14.93 44.25
CA GLU A 314 63.34 15.64 44.26
C GLU A 314 63.62 16.32 45.63
N GLU A 315 62.62 16.96 46.26
CA GLU A 315 62.70 17.44 47.66
C GLU A 315 62.99 16.31 48.66
N VAL A 316 62.29 15.17 48.53
CA VAL A 316 62.49 13.99 49.41
C VAL A 316 63.86 13.36 49.17
N HIS A 317 64.38 13.35 47.94
CA HIS A 317 65.74 12.92 47.65
C HIS A 317 66.77 13.84 48.33
N GLN A 318 66.59 15.16 48.24
CA GLN A 318 67.45 16.13 48.90
C GLN A 318 67.43 15.96 50.43
N MET A 319 66.24 15.82 51.03
CA MET A 319 66.11 15.54 52.47
C MET A 319 66.79 14.22 52.88
N ARG A 320 66.74 13.17 52.05
CA ARG A 320 67.49 11.92 52.30
C ARG A 320 69.00 12.12 52.28
N LEU A 321 69.53 12.94 51.37
CA LEU A 321 70.95 13.31 51.35
C LEU A 321 71.36 14.08 52.62
N ASP A 322 70.53 15.01 53.07
CA ASP A 322 70.79 15.81 54.28
C ASP A 322 70.64 15.00 55.57
N ILE A 323 69.67 14.07 55.66
CA ILE A 323 69.62 13.03 56.72
C ILE A 323 70.90 12.17 56.70
N GLY A 324 71.44 11.85 55.53
CA GLY A 324 72.72 11.17 55.38
C GLY A 324 73.91 11.95 55.94
N LYS A 325 73.93 13.29 55.77
CA LYS A 325 74.93 14.18 56.39
C LYS A 325 74.77 14.24 57.91
N LEU A 326 73.53 14.42 58.39
CA LEU A 326 73.20 14.50 59.82
C LEU A 326 73.52 13.20 60.56
N ASN A 327 73.28 12.03 59.96
CA ASN A 327 73.66 10.75 60.56
C ASN A 327 75.19 10.59 60.70
N LYS A 328 75.98 11.03 59.72
CA LYS A 328 77.46 11.06 59.84
C LYS A 328 77.94 12.00 60.95
N ILE A 329 77.30 13.16 61.11
CA ILE A 329 77.57 14.09 62.22
C ILE A 329 77.18 13.43 63.56
N ARG A 330 76.03 12.76 63.63
CA ARG A 330 75.57 12.01 64.82
C ARG A 330 76.56 10.91 65.19
N GLU A 331 77.07 10.13 64.24
CA GLU A 331 78.10 9.10 64.48
C GLU A 331 79.41 9.70 65.00
N GLN A 332 79.84 10.85 64.47
CA GLN A 332 81.02 11.56 64.98
C GLN A 332 80.82 12.09 66.41
N ILE A 333 79.61 12.58 66.73
CA ILE A 333 79.25 12.98 68.11
C ILE A 333 79.19 11.76 69.02
N HIS A 334 78.61 10.64 68.58
CA HIS A 334 78.48 9.42 69.39
C HIS A 334 79.86 8.82 69.72
N LYS A 335 80.80 8.85 68.77
CA LYS A 335 82.21 8.47 69.02
C LYS A 335 82.91 9.39 70.02
N LYS A 336 82.60 10.70 70.03
CA LYS A 336 83.11 11.62 71.07
C LYS A 336 82.45 11.38 72.43
N LEU A 337 81.16 11.03 72.45
CA LEU A 337 80.44 10.66 73.67
C LEU A 337 81.06 9.43 74.32
N HIS A 338 81.32 8.37 73.53
CA HIS A 338 81.94 7.15 74.03
C HIS A 338 83.30 7.41 74.69
N ILE A 339 84.15 8.25 74.07
CA ILE A 339 85.45 8.65 74.66
C ILE A 339 85.29 9.40 76.00
N ILE A 340 84.23 10.20 76.15
CA ILE A 340 83.92 10.91 77.41
C ILE A 340 83.33 9.95 78.45
N GLU A 341 82.58 8.93 78.03
CA GLU A 341 82.04 7.87 78.90
C GLU A 341 83.15 6.94 79.39
N ASP A 342 84.13 6.61 78.54
CA ASP A 342 85.35 5.88 78.93
C ASP A 342 86.20 6.68 79.94
N GLN A 343 86.41 7.98 79.70
CA GLN A 343 87.07 8.89 80.66
C GLN A 343 86.31 9.03 81.98
N LYS A 344 84.96 8.99 81.95
CA LYS A 344 84.13 8.98 83.16
C LYS A 344 84.33 7.68 83.97
N ALA A 345 84.48 6.54 83.29
CA ALA A 345 84.71 5.25 83.96
C ALA A 345 86.04 5.23 84.74
N GLU A 346 87.12 5.80 84.18
CA GLU A 346 88.41 5.95 84.87
C GLU A 346 88.27 6.80 86.16
N VAL A 347 87.54 7.91 86.09
CA VAL A 347 87.26 8.79 87.25
C VAL A 347 86.39 8.09 88.31
N GLU A 348 85.41 7.28 87.90
CA GLU A 348 84.61 6.48 88.83
C GLU A 348 85.42 5.33 89.47
N GLN A 349 86.42 4.77 88.76
CA GLN A 349 87.34 3.79 89.34
C GLN A 349 88.24 4.41 90.41
N HIS A 350 88.76 5.62 90.19
CA HIS A 350 89.50 6.38 91.21
C HIS A 350 88.64 6.69 92.46
N LYS A 351 87.37 7.05 92.26
CA LYS A 351 86.41 7.30 93.35
C LYS A 351 86.20 6.05 94.22
N GLU A 352 86.13 4.87 93.61
CA GLU A 352 85.95 3.60 94.35
C GLU A 352 87.22 3.19 95.13
N THR A 353 88.42 3.50 94.61
CA THR A 353 89.66 3.29 95.38
C THR A 353 89.78 4.18 96.62
N LEU A 354 89.30 5.43 96.57
CA LEU A 354 89.32 6.34 97.71
C LEU A 354 88.31 5.95 98.80
N LYS A 355 87.12 5.46 98.45
CA LYS A 355 86.16 4.87 99.40
C LYS A 355 86.78 3.78 100.27
N ASN A 356 87.57 2.89 99.66
CA ASN A 356 88.17 1.75 100.35
C ASN A 356 89.27 2.15 101.35
N GLN A 357 89.81 3.37 101.24
CA GLN A 357 90.72 3.94 102.24
C GLN A 357 89.97 4.55 103.44
N ILE A 358 88.79 5.14 103.20
CA ILE A 358 87.92 5.71 104.25
C ILE A 358 87.43 4.62 105.23
N LEU A 359 87.00 3.46 104.70
CA LEU A 359 86.57 2.30 105.48
C LEU A 359 87.64 1.71 106.43
N GLY A 360 88.91 2.09 106.26
CA GLY A 360 89.98 1.76 107.21
C GLY A 360 89.96 2.67 108.45
N LEU A 361 89.81 3.97 108.25
CA LEU A 361 89.86 5.00 109.31
C LEU A 361 88.60 5.04 110.17
N GLU A 362 87.44 4.70 109.61
CA GLU A 362 86.16 4.65 110.35
C GLU A 362 86.20 3.67 111.55
N ARG A 363 87.07 2.66 111.53
CA ARG A 363 87.22 1.68 112.62
C ARG A 363 87.99 2.19 113.84
N GLU A 364 88.80 3.24 113.71
CA GLU A 364 89.51 3.85 114.83
C GLU A 364 88.63 4.90 115.54
N VAL A 365 87.75 5.59 114.81
CA VAL A 365 86.84 6.60 115.38
C VAL A 365 85.81 5.98 116.33
N GLU A 366 85.38 4.74 116.09
CA GLU A 366 84.34 4.08 116.89
C GLU A 366 84.75 3.83 118.35
N SER A 367 86.05 3.78 118.67
CA SER A 367 86.52 3.68 120.06
C SER A 367 86.36 5.00 120.83
N SER A 368 86.38 6.15 120.15
CA SER A 368 86.32 7.48 120.76
C SER A 368 84.90 7.88 121.17
N LYS A 369 83.87 7.40 120.45
CA LYS A 369 82.46 7.80 120.67
C LYS A 369 81.92 7.48 122.06
N LYS A 370 82.42 6.44 122.74
CA LYS A 370 81.94 6.01 124.06
C LYS A 370 82.15 7.02 125.19
N GLN A 371 82.99 8.04 125.00
CA GLN A 371 83.16 9.11 125.99
C GLN A 371 82.11 10.23 125.85
N ALA A 372 81.43 10.34 124.70
CA ALA A 372 80.52 11.45 124.38
C ALA A 372 79.05 11.25 124.82
N GLU A 373 78.69 10.09 125.36
CA GLU A 373 77.30 9.78 125.75
C GLU A 373 76.87 10.43 127.08
N LEU A 374 77.80 10.99 127.86
CA LEU A 374 77.50 11.66 129.13
C LEU A 374 76.88 13.06 128.94
N ASP A 375 77.38 13.84 127.97
CA ASP A 375 77.06 15.28 127.85
C ASP A 375 75.69 15.54 127.21
N LYS A 376 75.10 14.55 126.52
CA LYS A 376 73.86 14.75 125.77
C LYS A 376 72.61 14.94 126.66
N LYS A 377 72.72 14.72 127.97
CA LYS A 377 71.65 15.03 128.94
C LYS A 377 71.46 16.53 129.20
N ALA A 378 72.38 17.39 128.77
CA ALA A 378 72.34 18.84 129.01
C ALA A 378 71.54 19.65 127.95
N MET A 379 70.93 19.02 126.94
CA MET A 379 70.23 19.73 125.86
C MET A 379 68.76 20.10 126.15
N ASP A 380 68.11 19.48 127.13
CA ASP A 380 66.69 19.72 127.42
C ASP A 380 66.41 21.05 128.19
N GLU A 381 67.45 21.74 128.67
CA GLU A 381 67.31 22.98 129.46
C GLU A 381 67.26 24.26 128.60
N LEU A 382 67.56 24.18 127.30
CA LEU A 382 67.56 25.31 126.35
C LEU A 382 66.16 25.81 125.93
N LEU A 383 65.18 25.74 126.84
CA LEU A 383 63.81 26.20 126.62
C LEU A 383 63.34 27.33 127.56
N ARG A 384 64.15 27.77 128.55
CA ARG A 384 63.67 28.74 129.58
C ARG A 384 64.57 29.91 129.99
N GLU A 385 65.84 30.00 129.59
CA GLU A 385 66.75 31.04 130.14
C GLU A 385 66.89 32.34 129.32
N ARG A 386 66.33 32.44 128.10
CA ARG A 386 66.39 33.68 127.30
C ARG A 386 65.68 34.87 127.99
N ASP A 387 64.60 34.63 128.72
CA ASP A 387 63.60 35.68 129.00
C ASP A 387 63.70 36.37 130.37
N ILE A 388 64.47 35.86 131.34
CA ILE A 388 64.51 36.44 132.71
C ILE A 388 65.92 36.60 133.31
N LEU A 389 66.92 36.94 132.48
CA LEU A 389 68.25 37.33 132.95
C LEU A 389 68.20 38.65 133.78
N ASN A 390 67.27 39.54 133.43
CA ASN A 390 66.97 40.87 133.99
C ASN A 390 66.70 41.04 135.52
N LYS A 391 66.38 39.97 136.26
CA LYS A 391 65.59 40.09 137.51
C LYS A 391 66.37 39.91 138.82
N ASN A 392 67.67 39.64 138.73
CA ASN A 392 68.51 39.30 139.89
C ASN A 392 69.16 40.51 140.59
N MET A 393 69.16 41.70 139.97
CA MET A 393 69.85 42.88 140.51
C MET A 393 69.20 43.49 141.78
N LEU A 394 67.88 43.33 141.98
CA LEU A 394 67.14 44.06 143.03
C LEU A 394 66.96 43.33 144.38
N LYS A 395 67.27 42.03 144.47
CA LYS A 395 66.94 41.23 145.68
C LYS A 395 68.04 41.18 146.75
N ALA A 396 69.28 41.56 146.43
CA ALA A 396 70.40 41.47 147.36
C ALA A 396 70.37 42.54 148.47
N VAL A 397 69.71 43.69 148.24
CA VAL A 397 69.82 44.88 149.11
C VAL A 397 68.87 44.85 150.31
N SER A 398 67.70 44.20 150.20
CA SER A 398 66.65 44.26 151.24
C SER A 398 66.83 43.28 152.42
N ALA A 399 67.82 42.38 152.35
CA ALA A 399 68.09 41.41 153.42
C ALA A 399 68.63 42.07 154.70
N THR A 400 69.45 43.12 154.56
CA THR A 400 70.24 43.69 155.67
C THR A 400 69.42 44.49 156.70
N GLN A 401 68.23 44.98 156.33
CA GLN A 401 67.46 45.89 157.18
C GLN A 401 66.72 45.17 158.33
N LYS A 402 66.30 43.91 158.14
CA LYS A 402 65.37 43.22 159.06
C LYS A 402 65.98 42.81 160.41
N GLN A 403 67.32 42.77 160.53
CA GLN A 403 67.99 42.33 161.75
C GLN A 403 67.82 43.33 162.92
N VAL A 404 67.44 44.58 162.63
CA VAL A 404 67.33 45.68 163.61
C VAL A 404 66.07 45.58 164.48
N ASP A 405 64.96 45.08 163.94
CA ASP A 405 63.66 45.09 164.64
C ASP A 405 63.56 44.05 165.77
N LEU A 406 64.37 43.00 165.73
CA LEU A 406 64.32 41.87 166.66
C LEU A 406 64.57 42.27 168.12
N VAL A 407 65.36 43.32 168.36
CA VAL A 407 65.79 43.74 169.71
C VAL A 407 64.63 44.31 170.54
N LYS A 408 63.65 44.97 169.90
CA LYS A 408 62.54 45.65 170.59
C LYS A 408 61.53 44.69 171.22
N LEU A 409 61.52 43.41 170.82
CA LEU A 409 60.51 42.45 171.27
C LEU A 409 60.70 42.03 172.74
N HIS A 410 61.94 42.01 173.23
CA HIS A 410 62.27 41.40 174.53
C HIS A 410 61.87 42.23 175.75
N GLU A 411 61.76 43.57 175.62
CA GLU A 411 61.33 44.43 176.75
C GLU A 411 59.85 44.24 177.12
N GLN A 412 59.02 43.83 176.15
CA GLN A 412 57.58 43.60 176.33
C GLN A 412 57.31 42.47 177.35
N ALA A 413 58.14 41.42 177.35
CA ALA A 413 57.88 40.18 178.07
C ALA A 413 57.90 40.31 179.60
N LYS A 414 58.54 41.35 180.15
CA LYS A 414 58.72 41.48 181.61
C LYS A 414 57.42 41.84 182.34
N ARG A 415 56.51 42.62 181.73
CA ARG A 415 55.31 43.13 182.43
C ARG A 415 54.26 42.06 182.70
N ASN A 416 54.13 41.06 181.84
CA ASN A 416 53.04 40.08 181.90
C ASN A 416 53.09 39.21 183.17
N LEU A 417 54.28 38.91 183.68
CA LEU A 417 54.49 37.99 184.81
C LEU A 417 54.07 38.57 186.17
N GLU A 418 53.90 39.89 186.28
CA GLU A 418 53.43 40.55 187.51
C GLU A 418 51.89 40.46 187.65
N GLU A 419 51.17 40.18 186.56
CA GLU A 419 49.70 40.08 186.50
C GLU A 419 49.18 38.69 186.89
N GLU A 420 49.92 37.62 186.56
CA GLU A 420 49.48 36.23 186.72
C GLU A 420 49.23 35.81 188.18
N ILE A 421 50.03 36.34 189.12
CA ILE A 421 50.01 35.95 190.54
C ILE A 421 48.68 36.33 191.23
N GLN A 422 48.04 37.42 190.80
CA GLN A 422 46.78 37.87 191.39
C GLN A 422 45.59 36.98 190.97
N ASN A 423 45.57 36.54 189.71
CA ASN A 423 44.45 35.79 189.11
C ASN A 423 44.14 34.48 189.85
N TYR A 424 45.16 33.78 190.36
CA TYR A 424 44.98 32.47 191.00
C TYR A 424 44.23 32.49 192.34
N LYS A 425 44.16 33.63 193.04
CA LYS A 425 43.36 33.75 194.27
C LYS A 425 41.86 33.74 194.00
N ASP A 426 41.42 34.40 192.93
CA ASP A 426 40.01 34.51 192.58
C ASP A 426 39.46 33.18 192.00
N GLU A 427 40.32 32.41 191.33
CA GLU A 427 39.93 31.14 190.70
C GLU A 427 39.47 30.07 191.71
N ALA A 428 40.13 30.01 192.87
CA ALA A 428 39.75 29.11 193.96
C ALA A 428 38.33 29.39 194.50
N GLN A 429 37.85 30.65 194.43
CA GLN A 429 36.51 31.03 194.86
C GLN A 429 35.44 30.74 193.80
N LYS A 430 35.82 30.71 192.50
CA LYS A 430 34.92 30.30 191.40
C LYS A 430 34.55 28.82 191.47
N GLN A 431 35.52 27.94 191.71
CA GLN A 431 35.28 26.48 191.62
C GLN A 431 34.18 25.96 192.55
N ARG A 432 33.99 26.56 193.75
CA ARG A 432 32.88 26.19 194.65
C ARG A 432 31.49 26.51 194.10
N LYS A 433 31.35 27.45 193.16
CA LYS A 433 30.07 27.75 192.49
C LYS A 433 29.77 26.76 191.34
N ILE A 434 30.81 26.30 190.65
CA ILE A 434 30.68 25.44 189.46
C ILE A 434 30.05 24.08 189.83
N ILE A 435 30.45 23.49 190.96
CA ILE A 435 29.98 22.15 191.39
C ILE A 435 28.44 22.10 191.53
N PHE A 436 27.85 23.09 192.20
CA PHE A 436 26.38 23.20 192.38
C PHE A 436 25.62 23.38 191.06
N GLN A 437 26.28 23.89 190.02
CA GLN A 437 25.66 24.15 188.73
C GLN A 437 25.61 22.88 187.86
N LEU A 438 26.67 22.06 187.89
CA LEU A 438 26.76 20.78 187.16
C LEU A 438 25.71 19.74 187.62
N GLU A 439 25.40 19.69 188.91
CA GLU A 439 24.37 18.78 189.44
C GLU A 439 22.99 19.05 188.82
N LYS A 440 22.68 20.32 188.52
CA LYS A 440 21.42 20.74 187.90
C LYS A 440 21.35 20.48 186.40
N GLU A 441 22.49 20.29 185.73
CA GLU A 441 22.56 20.00 184.29
C GLU A 441 22.35 18.50 184.00
N ARG A 442 22.83 17.61 184.87
CA ARG A 442 22.60 16.15 184.79
C ARG A 442 21.13 15.80 184.60
N ASP A 443 20.25 16.36 185.43
CA ASP A 443 18.82 16.04 185.45
C ASP A 443 18.06 16.64 184.24
N ARG A 444 18.72 17.54 183.48
CA ARG A 444 18.19 18.09 182.23
C ARG A 444 18.40 17.12 181.07
N TYR A 445 19.62 16.61 180.92
CA TYR A 445 20.00 15.73 179.81
C TYR A 445 19.27 14.37 179.79
N ILE A 446 18.86 13.86 180.96
CA ILE A 446 18.06 12.62 181.05
C ILE A 446 16.73 12.75 180.30
N ASN A 447 16.10 13.92 180.33
CA ASN A 447 14.83 14.18 179.65
C ASN A 447 15.02 14.32 178.12
N GLU A 448 16.07 15.02 177.68
CA GLU A 448 16.35 15.25 176.24
C GLU A 448 16.62 13.95 175.47
N ALA A 449 17.23 12.95 176.11
CA ALA A 449 17.49 11.64 175.49
C ALA A 449 16.21 10.86 175.17
N SER A 450 15.13 11.04 175.95
CA SER A 450 13.84 10.41 175.73
C SER A 450 13.17 10.93 174.46
N ASP A 451 13.06 12.26 174.34
CA ASP A 451 12.43 12.95 173.20
C ASP A 451 13.14 12.65 171.86
N LEU A 452 14.46 12.53 171.86
CA LEU A 452 15.24 12.21 170.67
C LEU A 452 14.96 10.79 170.17
N THR A 453 14.83 9.83 171.09
CA THR A 453 14.57 8.41 170.74
C THR A 453 13.24 8.24 170.01
N GLN A 454 12.20 8.97 170.43
CA GLN A 454 10.86 8.88 169.83
C GLN A 454 10.83 9.45 168.39
N LYS A 455 11.65 10.47 168.09
CA LYS A 455 11.74 11.09 166.75
C LYS A 455 12.41 10.20 165.71
N VAL A 456 13.36 9.33 166.11
CA VAL A 456 14.06 8.43 165.18
C VAL A 456 13.10 7.41 164.56
N LEU A 457 12.18 6.86 165.36
CA LEU A 457 11.24 5.83 164.89
C LEU A 457 10.30 6.35 163.79
N ALA A 458 9.73 7.55 163.97
CA ALA A 458 8.85 8.15 162.97
C ALA A 458 9.55 8.37 161.61
N ASN A 459 10.80 8.85 161.62
CA ASN A 459 11.57 9.09 160.40
C ASN A 459 11.88 7.79 159.62
N MET A 460 11.95 6.64 160.28
CA MET A 460 12.14 5.35 159.61
C MET A 460 10.89 4.84 158.89
N GLU A 461 9.71 5.34 159.25
CA GLU A 461 8.44 5.00 158.59
C GLU A 461 8.30 5.78 157.26
N ASP A 462 8.58 7.09 157.28
CA ASP A 462 8.56 7.97 156.10
C ASP A 462 9.50 7.51 154.98
N ILE A 463 10.68 6.99 155.32
CA ILE A 463 11.66 6.50 154.33
C ILE A 463 11.07 5.34 153.50
N LYS A 464 10.39 4.38 154.13
CA LYS A 464 9.77 3.24 153.43
C LYS A 464 8.72 3.69 152.42
N VAL A 465 7.93 4.72 152.76
CA VAL A 465 6.92 5.31 151.86
C VAL A 465 7.57 5.94 150.62
N ARG A 466 8.74 6.58 150.80
CA ARG A 466 9.48 7.19 149.67
C ARG A 466 10.10 6.15 148.73
N GLU A 467 10.61 5.04 149.26
CA GLU A 467 11.20 3.97 148.43
C GLU A 467 10.18 3.34 147.47
N ILE A 468 8.95 3.09 147.95
CA ILE A 468 7.84 2.56 147.14
C ILE A 468 7.51 3.52 145.98
N GLN A 469 7.43 4.83 146.24
CA GLN A 469 7.17 5.84 145.20
C GLN A 469 8.24 5.84 144.09
N ILE A 470 9.52 5.68 144.46
CA ILE A 470 10.63 5.66 143.50
C ILE A 470 10.54 4.44 142.56
N PHE A 471 10.08 3.29 143.04
CA PHE A 471 9.87 2.10 142.22
C PHE A 471 8.80 2.31 141.14
N ASP A 472 7.63 2.86 141.52
CA ASP A 472 6.53 3.11 140.58
C ASP A 472 6.88 4.13 139.49
N TYR A 473 7.67 5.18 139.81
CA TYR A 473 8.13 6.13 138.80
C TYR A 473 9.13 5.50 137.82
N ARG A 474 10.05 4.64 138.29
CA ARG A 474 10.98 3.92 137.40
C ARG A 474 10.25 3.02 136.41
N LYS A 475 9.19 2.32 136.85
CA LYS A 475 8.35 1.50 135.97
C LYS A 475 7.68 2.33 134.86
N LYS A 476 7.09 3.48 135.21
CA LYS A 476 6.42 4.38 134.24
C LYS A 476 7.38 4.95 133.18
N ILE A 477 8.65 5.16 133.51
CA ILE A 477 9.67 5.61 132.55
C ILE A 477 9.94 4.52 131.50
N ALA A 478 10.21 3.28 131.91
CA ALA A 478 10.44 2.16 130.98
C ALA A 478 9.22 1.87 130.08
N GLU A 479 7.99 1.98 130.62
CA GLU A 479 6.74 1.89 129.86
C GLU A 479 6.50 3.06 128.87
N SER A 480 7.29 4.13 128.95
CA SER A 480 7.22 5.28 128.06
C SER A 480 8.31 5.22 126.96
N GLU A 481 9.53 4.84 127.32
CA GLU A 481 10.65 4.63 126.39
C GLU A 481 10.34 3.53 125.36
N THR A 482 9.71 2.44 125.81
CA THR A 482 9.28 1.33 124.93
C THR A 482 8.24 1.79 123.89
N LYS A 483 7.28 2.63 124.28
CA LYS A 483 6.27 3.22 123.36
C LYS A 483 6.90 4.19 122.36
N LEU A 484 7.84 5.02 122.80
CA LEU A 484 8.58 5.95 121.92
C LEU A 484 9.31 5.17 120.82
N LYS A 485 10.00 4.08 121.18
CA LYS A 485 10.75 3.26 120.23
C LYS A 485 9.85 2.50 119.24
N GLN A 486 8.66 2.07 119.68
CA GLN A 486 7.64 1.52 118.78
C GLN A 486 7.15 2.56 117.75
N GLN A 487 6.91 3.80 118.18
CA GLN A 487 6.48 4.88 117.27
C GLN A 487 7.56 5.27 116.25
N GLN A 488 8.84 5.28 116.64
CA GLN A 488 9.96 5.54 115.73
C GLN A 488 10.02 4.50 114.61
N ASN A 489 9.97 3.20 114.95
CA ASN A 489 9.99 2.11 113.95
C ASN A 489 8.81 2.21 112.96
N LEU A 490 7.60 2.57 113.44
CA LEU A 490 6.43 2.74 112.58
C LEU A 490 6.58 3.93 111.61
N TYR A 491 7.16 5.05 112.07
CA TYR A 491 7.44 6.20 111.21
C TYR A 491 8.48 5.87 110.12
N GLU A 492 9.52 5.12 110.44
CA GLU A 492 10.54 4.71 109.47
C GLU A 492 9.98 3.78 108.39
N ALA A 493 9.11 2.83 108.77
CA ALA A 493 8.42 1.95 107.82
C ALA A 493 7.52 2.74 106.84
N VAL A 494 6.67 3.64 107.35
CA VAL A 494 5.81 4.49 106.49
C VAL A 494 6.66 5.38 105.57
N ARG A 495 7.84 5.83 106.04
CA ARG A 495 8.78 6.60 105.22
C ARG A 495 9.45 5.75 104.13
N SER A 496 9.79 4.48 104.37
CA SER A 496 10.29 3.58 103.33
C SER A 496 9.22 3.25 102.29
N ASP A 497 8.00 2.95 102.73
CA ASP A 497 6.89 2.61 101.85
C ASP A 497 6.53 3.78 100.92
N ARG A 498 6.44 5.00 101.46
CA ARG A 498 6.22 6.22 100.68
C ARG A 498 7.30 6.42 99.61
N ASN A 499 8.56 6.15 99.93
CA ASN A 499 9.66 6.28 98.99
C ASN A 499 9.62 5.17 97.91
N LEU A 500 9.24 3.94 98.28
CA LEU A 500 9.03 2.83 97.34
C LEU A 500 7.90 3.13 96.35
N TYR A 501 6.71 3.51 96.85
CA TYR A 501 5.59 3.87 95.98
C TYR A 501 5.89 5.10 95.11
N SER A 502 6.65 6.08 95.62
CA SER A 502 7.11 7.22 94.81
C SER A 502 8.08 6.82 93.70
N LYS A 503 8.91 5.77 93.89
CA LYS A 503 9.78 5.23 92.83
C LYS A 503 8.95 4.47 91.79
N ASN A 504 8.10 3.54 92.24
CA ASN A 504 7.25 2.73 91.37
C ASN A 504 6.31 3.60 90.51
N LEU A 505 5.84 4.74 91.04
CA LEU A 505 5.04 5.71 90.29
C LEU A 505 5.83 6.36 89.14
N VAL A 506 7.10 6.71 89.36
CA VAL A 506 7.97 7.27 88.31
C VAL A 506 8.30 6.21 87.26
N GLU A 507 8.66 4.99 87.68
CA GLU A 507 8.95 3.88 86.76
C GLU A 507 7.73 3.56 85.87
N ALA A 508 6.52 3.50 86.44
CA ALA A 508 5.29 3.32 85.67
C ALA A 508 4.96 4.53 84.76
N GLN A 509 5.31 5.75 85.16
CA GLN A 509 5.13 6.95 84.32
C GLN A 509 6.10 6.94 83.13
N ASP A 510 7.36 6.56 83.34
CA ASP A 510 8.36 6.42 82.28
C ASP A 510 7.95 5.33 81.27
N GLU A 511 7.51 4.14 81.73
CA GLU A 511 6.92 3.09 80.88
C GLU A 511 5.74 3.62 80.05
N ILE A 512 4.83 4.38 80.66
CA ILE A 512 3.71 5.01 79.95
C ILE A 512 4.20 6.00 78.87
N THR A 513 5.28 6.74 79.10
CA THR A 513 5.86 7.60 78.04
C THR A 513 6.50 6.80 76.92
N GLU A 514 7.21 5.71 77.23
CA GLU A 514 7.84 4.85 76.22
C GLU A 514 6.78 4.14 75.37
N MET A 515 5.71 3.63 75.99
CA MET A 515 4.58 3.01 75.28
C MET A 515 3.81 4.02 74.42
N LYS A 516 3.63 5.26 74.87
CA LYS A 516 3.09 6.35 74.02
C LYS A 516 4.01 6.68 72.84
N ARG A 517 5.34 6.56 73.01
CA ARG A 517 6.34 6.78 71.95
C ARG A 517 6.34 5.65 70.92
N LYS A 518 6.31 4.39 71.38
CA LYS A 518 6.12 3.18 70.55
C LYS A 518 4.81 3.26 69.75
N LEU A 519 3.70 3.63 70.39
CA LEU A 519 2.41 3.76 69.74
C LEU A 519 2.44 4.81 68.63
N LYS A 520 3.02 6.00 68.85
CA LYS A 520 3.20 7.01 67.79
C LYS A 520 4.00 6.51 66.58
N ILE A 521 5.08 5.75 66.82
CA ILE A 521 5.89 5.16 65.75
C ILE A 521 5.05 4.14 64.96
N MET A 522 4.31 3.28 65.67
CA MET A 522 3.44 2.27 65.05
C MET A 522 2.30 2.90 64.25
N THR A 523 1.68 3.99 64.73
CA THR A 523 0.69 4.77 63.97
C THR A 523 1.29 5.32 62.68
N HIS A 524 2.49 5.91 62.74
CA HIS A 524 3.13 6.44 61.53
C HIS A 524 3.49 5.34 60.53
N GLN A 525 3.93 4.16 60.99
CA GLN A 525 4.14 3.00 60.13
C GLN A 525 2.84 2.49 59.51
N VAL A 526 1.74 2.45 60.26
CA VAL A 526 0.41 2.11 59.74
C VAL A 526 -0.07 3.11 58.69
N ASP A 527 0.20 4.40 58.86
CA ASP A 527 -0.18 5.42 57.89
C ASP A 527 0.71 5.39 56.63
N GLN A 528 2.03 5.18 56.76
CA GLN A 528 2.92 4.90 55.62
C GLN A 528 2.43 3.68 54.82
N LEU A 529 2.06 2.58 55.48
CA LEU A 529 1.55 1.38 54.82
C LEU A 529 0.21 1.62 54.11
N LYS A 530 -0.67 2.50 54.64
CA LYS A 530 -1.90 2.92 53.93
C LYS A 530 -1.57 3.72 52.66
N GLU A 531 -0.60 4.65 52.73
CA GLU A 531 -0.16 5.42 51.56
C GLU A 531 0.47 4.50 50.50
N GLU A 532 1.30 3.54 50.90
CA GLU A 532 1.84 2.53 49.99
C GLU A 532 0.74 1.68 49.35
N ILE A 533 -0.23 1.17 50.13
CA ILE A 533 -1.37 0.40 49.61
C ILE A 533 -2.17 1.23 48.62
N SER A 534 -2.53 2.48 48.96
CA SER A 534 -3.28 3.38 48.07
C SER A 534 -2.52 3.69 46.77
N ALA A 535 -1.19 3.90 46.85
CA ALA A 535 -0.34 4.08 45.68
C ALA A 535 -0.28 2.82 44.80
N LYS A 536 -0.22 1.62 45.39
CA LYS A 536 -0.26 0.34 44.68
C LYS A 536 -1.61 0.09 44.02
N GLU A 537 -2.72 0.38 44.70
CA GLU A 537 -4.08 0.29 44.16
C GLU A 537 -4.26 1.25 42.97
N SER A 538 -3.82 2.51 43.09
CA SER A 538 -3.83 3.48 41.99
C SER A 538 -3.01 3.02 40.79
N ALA A 539 -1.86 2.39 41.01
CA ALA A 539 -1.05 1.79 39.95
C ALA A 539 -1.74 0.57 39.31
N LEU A 540 -2.36 -0.29 40.10
CA LEU A 540 -3.05 -1.51 39.64
C LEU A 540 -4.28 -1.16 38.79
N VAL A 541 -5.08 -0.15 39.19
CA VAL A 541 -6.19 0.38 38.39
C VAL A 541 -5.71 0.91 37.04
N LYS A 542 -4.61 1.69 37.01
CA LYS A 542 -4.02 2.19 35.75
C LYS A 542 -3.56 1.05 34.85
N LEU A 543 -2.91 0.03 35.43
CA LEU A 543 -2.40 -1.13 34.70
C LEU A 543 -3.56 -1.99 34.13
N HIS A 544 -4.67 -2.12 34.86
CA HIS A 544 -5.86 -2.81 34.38
C HIS A 544 -6.58 -2.04 33.25
N LEU A 545 -6.66 -0.71 33.34
CA LEU A 545 -7.19 0.13 32.25
C LEU A 545 -6.32 0.04 30.98
N GLU A 546 -5.00 0.08 31.13
CA GLU A 546 -4.07 -0.09 30.01
C GLU A 546 -4.16 -1.49 29.41
N GLN A 547 -4.30 -2.54 30.24
CA GLN A 547 -4.59 -3.90 29.76
C GLN A 547 -5.89 -3.93 28.94
N GLN A 548 -7.00 -3.36 29.44
CA GLN A 548 -8.26 -3.32 28.69
C GLN A 548 -8.13 -2.55 27.35
N ARG A 549 -7.25 -1.55 27.27
CA ARG A 549 -6.94 -0.84 26.01
C ARG A 549 -6.20 -1.75 25.04
N ILE A 550 -5.15 -2.43 25.50
CA ILE A 550 -4.35 -3.39 24.71
C ILE A 550 -5.21 -4.58 24.27
N GLU A 551 -6.11 -5.09 25.11
CA GLU A 551 -7.04 -6.18 24.79
C GLU A 551 -7.95 -5.79 23.60
N LYS A 552 -8.46 -4.55 23.58
CA LYS A 552 -9.27 -4.00 22.48
C LYS A 552 -8.46 -3.76 21.21
N GLU A 553 -7.27 -3.17 21.31
CA GLU A 553 -6.34 -2.97 20.17
C GLU A 553 -5.96 -4.32 19.52
N LYS A 554 -5.76 -5.35 20.34
CA LYS A 554 -5.51 -6.75 19.94
C LYS A 554 -6.72 -7.38 19.25
N GLU A 555 -7.95 -7.02 19.61
CA GLU A 555 -9.17 -7.47 18.90
C GLU A 555 -9.38 -6.75 17.57
N THR A 556 -9.17 -5.42 17.50
CA THR A 556 -9.25 -4.69 16.23
C THR A 556 -8.18 -5.15 15.24
N LEU A 557 -6.93 -5.33 15.69
CA LEU A 557 -5.84 -5.85 14.86
C LEU A 557 -6.10 -7.29 14.37
N LYS A 558 -6.77 -8.14 15.17
CA LYS A 558 -7.22 -9.48 14.72
C LYS A 558 -8.26 -9.37 13.61
N ALA A 559 -9.25 -8.49 13.75
CA ALA A 559 -10.30 -8.30 12.76
C ALA A 559 -9.74 -7.73 11.44
N GLU A 560 -8.80 -6.78 11.52
CA GLU A 560 -8.07 -6.25 10.35
C GLU A 560 -7.21 -7.33 9.68
N LEU A 561 -6.44 -8.11 10.45
CA LEU A 561 -5.65 -9.23 9.93
C LEU A 561 -6.53 -10.28 9.23
N GLN A 562 -7.71 -10.58 9.77
CA GLN A 562 -8.66 -11.50 9.15
C GLN A 562 -9.23 -10.92 7.85
N LYS A 563 -9.59 -9.63 7.82
CA LYS A 563 -10.04 -8.91 6.62
C LYS A 563 -8.97 -8.85 5.53
N LEU A 564 -7.71 -8.62 5.89
CA LEU A 564 -6.57 -8.64 4.96
C LEU A 564 -6.29 -10.04 4.42
N ARG A 565 -6.42 -11.10 5.24
CA ARG A 565 -6.33 -12.49 4.79
C ARG A 565 -7.45 -12.87 3.82
N GLN A 566 -8.68 -12.44 4.10
CA GLN A 566 -9.83 -12.60 3.23
C GLN A 566 -9.55 -11.96 1.85
N GLN A 567 -9.12 -10.70 1.83
CA GLN A 567 -8.76 -9.98 0.60
C GLN A 567 -7.59 -10.62 -0.16
N ALA A 568 -6.58 -11.16 0.55
CA ALA A 568 -5.46 -11.86 -0.07
C ALA A 568 -5.85 -13.21 -0.72
N LEU A 569 -6.86 -13.91 -0.20
CA LEU A 569 -7.42 -15.10 -0.83
C LEU A 569 -8.28 -14.73 -2.06
N GLU A 570 -9.05 -13.65 -1.97
CA GLU A 570 -9.88 -13.15 -3.06
C GLU A 570 -9.03 -12.65 -4.25
N THR A 571 -7.95 -11.88 -4.00
CA THR A 571 -7.02 -11.46 -5.07
C THR A 571 -6.23 -12.63 -5.64
N ARG A 572 -5.83 -13.61 -4.81
CA ARG A 572 -5.20 -14.84 -5.30
C ARG A 572 -6.13 -15.62 -6.23
N HIS A 573 -7.39 -15.85 -5.86
CA HIS A 573 -8.36 -16.52 -6.73
C HIS A 573 -8.74 -15.70 -7.97
N PHE A 574 -8.58 -14.37 -7.94
CA PHE A 574 -8.68 -13.55 -9.15
C PHE A 574 -7.47 -13.77 -10.08
N ILE A 575 -6.24 -13.79 -9.55
CA ILE A 575 -5.02 -14.09 -10.32
C ILE A 575 -5.10 -15.49 -10.93
N GLU A 576 -5.46 -16.52 -10.15
CA GLU A 576 -5.62 -17.91 -10.64
C GLU A 576 -6.64 -18.01 -11.79
N LYS A 577 -7.70 -17.17 -11.79
CA LYS A 577 -8.64 -17.07 -12.92
C LYS A 577 -8.04 -16.36 -14.13
N GLN A 578 -7.29 -15.27 -13.93
CA GLN A 578 -6.64 -14.54 -15.03
C GLN A 578 -5.55 -15.40 -15.71
N GLU A 579 -4.73 -16.13 -14.95
CA GLU A 579 -3.75 -17.07 -15.51
C GLU A 579 -4.42 -18.18 -16.35
N VAL A 580 -5.65 -18.61 -15.98
CA VAL A 580 -6.41 -19.59 -16.76
C VAL A 580 -6.92 -18.98 -18.05
N GLU A 581 -7.37 -17.72 -18.03
CA GLU A 581 -7.81 -17.01 -19.24
C GLU A 581 -6.64 -16.71 -20.18
N GLU A 582 -5.50 -16.25 -19.65
CA GLU A 582 -4.25 -16.06 -20.37
C GLU A 582 -3.83 -17.36 -21.09
N ARG A 583 -3.87 -18.50 -20.39
CA ARG A 583 -3.59 -19.82 -20.98
C ARG A 583 -4.56 -20.23 -22.10
N LYS A 584 -5.82 -19.76 -22.09
CA LYS A 584 -6.74 -19.92 -23.24
C LYS A 584 -6.36 -19.00 -24.40
N LEU A 585 -6.14 -17.72 -24.12
CA LEU A 585 -5.79 -16.72 -25.14
C LEU A 585 -4.49 -17.07 -25.86
N LEU A 586 -3.47 -17.51 -25.13
CA LEU A 586 -2.21 -18.01 -25.70
C LEU A 586 -2.42 -19.25 -26.59
N ARG A 587 -3.36 -20.15 -26.24
CA ARG A 587 -3.73 -21.28 -27.11
C ARG A 587 -4.42 -20.80 -28.39
N ILE A 588 -5.40 -19.90 -28.28
CA ILE A 588 -6.11 -19.33 -29.43
C ILE A 588 -5.14 -18.61 -30.38
N ILE A 589 -4.17 -17.86 -29.84
CA ILE A 589 -3.11 -17.22 -30.64
C ILE A 589 -2.25 -18.27 -31.35
N ALA A 590 -1.81 -19.33 -30.66
CA ALA A 590 -1.01 -20.40 -31.28
C ALA A 590 -1.77 -21.17 -32.36
N GLU A 591 -3.07 -21.42 -32.17
CA GLU A 591 -3.96 -22.05 -33.16
C GLU A 591 -4.14 -21.14 -34.39
N ALA A 592 -4.38 -19.84 -34.19
CA ALA A 592 -4.50 -18.84 -35.26
C ALA A 592 -3.19 -18.59 -36.02
N ASP A 593 -2.04 -18.55 -35.34
CA ASP A 593 -0.72 -18.48 -35.97
C ASP A 593 -0.46 -19.75 -36.83
N GLY A 594 -0.82 -20.93 -36.31
CA GLY A 594 -0.73 -22.20 -37.02
C GLY A 594 -1.68 -22.31 -38.21
N GLU A 595 -2.84 -21.64 -38.17
CA GLU A 595 -3.73 -21.52 -39.33
C GLU A 595 -3.23 -20.51 -40.36
N ARG A 596 -2.76 -19.32 -39.94
CA ARG A 596 -2.14 -18.34 -40.85
C ARG A 596 -0.95 -18.94 -41.62
N VAL A 597 -0.16 -19.81 -40.97
CA VAL A 597 0.95 -20.53 -41.62
C VAL A 597 0.46 -21.59 -42.62
N ARG A 598 -0.72 -22.20 -42.41
CA ARG A 598 -1.34 -23.13 -43.39
C ARG A 598 -1.90 -22.37 -44.59
N GLN A 599 -2.74 -21.37 -44.34
CA GLN A 599 -3.31 -20.50 -45.38
C GLN A 599 -2.23 -19.82 -46.23
N LYS A 600 -1.09 -19.43 -45.64
CA LYS A 600 0.05 -18.92 -46.43
C LYS A 600 0.64 -19.97 -47.37
N LYS A 601 0.83 -21.21 -46.93
CA LYS A 601 1.35 -22.30 -47.80
C LYS A 601 0.40 -22.61 -48.94
N GLU A 602 -0.90 -22.59 -48.68
CA GLU A 602 -1.95 -22.77 -49.70
C GLU A 602 -1.92 -21.62 -50.72
N LEU A 603 -1.76 -20.37 -50.27
CA LEU A 603 -1.56 -19.21 -51.15
C LEU A 603 -0.26 -19.32 -51.97
N ASP A 604 0.86 -19.68 -51.35
CA ASP A 604 2.15 -19.88 -52.03
C ASP A 604 2.05 -21.00 -53.09
N GLN A 605 1.29 -22.07 -52.81
CA GLN A 605 0.98 -23.13 -53.79
C GLN A 605 0.13 -22.60 -54.96
N VAL A 606 -0.99 -21.91 -54.69
CA VAL A 606 -1.87 -21.35 -55.73
C VAL A 606 -1.13 -20.32 -56.60
N ILE A 607 -0.19 -19.56 -56.03
CA ILE A 607 0.73 -18.69 -56.77
C ILE A 607 1.62 -19.51 -57.72
N SER A 608 2.20 -20.62 -57.24
CA SER A 608 3.04 -21.49 -58.09
C SER A 608 2.24 -22.15 -59.22
N GLU A 609 1.00 -22.58 -58.96
CA GLU A 609 0.10 -23.16 -59.97
C GLU A 609 -0.31 -22.12 -61.02
N ARG A 610 -0.66 -20.90 -60.58
CA ARG A 610 -0.91 -19.73 -61.45
C ARG A 610 0.28 -19.45 -62.36
N ASP A 611 1.50 -19.47 -61.82
CA ASP A 611 2.71 -19.10 -62.57
C ASP A 611 3.14 -20.20 -63.55
N ILE A 612 2.88 -21.48 -63.22
CA ILE A 612 2.98 -22.60 -64.16
C ILE A 612 1.97 -22.45 -65.29
N LEU A 613 0.68 -22.19 -64.98
CA LEU A 613 -0.37 -22.02 -65.98
C LEU A 613 -0.14 -20.79 -66.87
N GLY A 614 0.29 -19.66 -66.30
CA GLY A 614 0.69 -18.47 -67.04
C GLY A 614 1.86 -18.76 -67.99
N SER A 615 2.88 -19.50 -67.53
CA SER A 615 4.00 -19.94 -68.36
C SER A 615 3.58 -20.87 -69.50
N GLN A 616 2.58 -21.74 -69.28
CA GLN A 616 2.01 -22.58 -70.33
C GLN A 616 1.18 -21.77 -71.33
N LEU A 617 0.40 -20.80 -70.86
CA LEU A 617 -0.45 -19.95 -71.70
C LEU A 617 0.38 -19.00 -72.60
N VAL A 618 1.49 -18.46 -72.10
CA VAL A 618 2.45 -17.70 -72.91
C VAL A 618 3.01 -18.58 -74.03
N ARG A 619 3.52 -19.79 -73.72
CA ARG A 619 4.02 -20.73 -74.75
C ARG A 619 2.96 -21.11 -75.78
N ARG A 620 1.70 -21.29 -75.36
CA ARG A 620 0.57 -21.56 -76.26
C ARG A 620 0.26 -20.37 -77.18
N ASN A 621 0.38 -19.14 -76.68
CA ASN A 621 0.25 -17.95 -77.51
C ASN A 621 1.41 -17.80 -78.50
N ASP A 622 2.64 -18.12 -78.10
CA ASP A 622 3.82 -18.15 -79.00
C ASP A 622 3.65 -19.22 -80.10
N GLU A 623 3.21 -20.43 -79.74
CA GLU A 623 2.86 -21.51 -80.67
C GLU A 623 1.77 -21.05 -81.67
N LEU A 624 0.72 -20.37 -81.20
CA LEU A 624 -0.34 -19.82 -82.05
C LEU A 624 0.16 -18.70 -82.97
N ALA A 625 1.01 -17.80 -82.50
CA ALA A 625 1.60 -16.73 -83.31
C ALA A 625 2.47 -17.30 -84.45
N LEU A 626 3.27 -18.33 -84.15
CA LEU A 626 4.06 -19.06 -85.15
C LEU A 626 3.16 -19.77 -86.18
N LEU A 627 2.02 -20.32 -85.77
CA LEU A 627 1.03 -20.91 -86.67
C LEU A 627 0.35 -19.85 -87.57
N TYR A 628 0.00 -18.69 -87.03
CA TYR A 628 -0.59 -17.60 -87.83
C TYR A 628 0.39 -17.06 -88.89
N GLU A 629 1.66 -16.80 -88.53
CA GLU A 629 2.66 -16.41 -89.53
C GLU A 629 2.93 -17.52 -90.55
N LYS A 630 2.91 -18.80 -90.14
CA LYS A 630 3.02 -19.93 -91.08
C LYS A 630 1.85 -19.97 -92.08
N ILE A 631 0.61 -19.78 -91.62
CA ILE A 631 -0.58 -19.69 -92.48
C ILE A 631 -0.47 -18.52 -93.46
N LYS A 632 -0.08 -17.33 -92.96
CA LYS A 632 0.12 -16.10 -93.73
C LYS A 632 1.22 -16.25 -94.80
N ILE A 633 2.32 -16.93 -94.48
CA ILE A 633 3.37 -17.29 -95.45
C ILE A 633 2.82 -18.27 -96.49
N GLN A 634 2.13 -19.34 -96.07
CA GLN A 634 1.53 -20.31 -97.00
C GLN A 634 0.51 -19.67 -97.95
N GLN A 635 -0.33 -18.76 -97.45
CA GLN A 635 -1.30 -18.03 -98.26
C GLN A 635 -0.61 -17.04 -99.22
N SER A 636 0.48 -16.38 -98.81
CA SER A 636 1.30 -15.57 -99.72
C SER A 636 1.94 -16.41 -100.84
N VAL A 637 2.37 -17.64 -100.53
CA VAL A 637 2.92 -18.59 -101.53
C VAL A 637 1.83 -19.10 -102.47
N LEU A 638 0.64 -19.44 -101.94
CA LEU A 638 -0.51 -19.86 -102.75
C LEU A 638 -0.96 -18.76 -103.72
N ASN A 639 -1.16 -17.53 -103.26
CA ASN A 639 -1.56 -16.41 -104.12
C ASN A 639 -0.53 -16.12 -105.23
N LYS A 640 0.78 -16.28 -104.93
CA LYS A 640 1.85 -16.19 -105.94
C LYS A 640 1.79 -17.33 -106.95
N GLY A 641 1.58 -18.56 -106.49
CA GLY A 641 1.43 -19.75 -107.34
C GLY A 641 0.20 -19.67 -108.25
N GLU A 642 -0.94 -19.20 -107.73
CA GLU A 642 -2.16 -18.93 -108.48
C GLU A 642 -1.93 -17.85 -109.55
N THR A 643 -1.27 -16.74 -109.19
CA THR A 643 -0.92 -15.67 -110.15
C THR A 643 -0.05 -16.21 -111.29
N GLN A 644 0.98 -17.01 -110.97
CA GLN A 644 1.84 -17.65 -111.96
C GLN A 644 1.10 -18.69 -112.82
N TYR A 645 0.21 -19.48 -112.21
CA TYR A 645 -0.62 -20.45 -112.93
C TYR A 645 -1.56 -19.75 -113.92
N ASN A 646 -2.25 -18.69 -113.49
CA ASN A 646 -3.14 -17.90 -114.35
C ASN A 646 -2.39 -17.23 -115.51
N GLN A 647 -1.16 -16.75 -115.28
CA GLN A 647 -0.25 -16.31 -116.36
C GLN A 647 0.02 -17.44 -117.36
N ARG A 648 0.34 -18.66 -116.91
CA ARG A 648 0.56 -19.81 -117.81
C ARG A 648 -0.70 -20.29 -118.53
N VAL A 649 -1.88 -20.11 -117.94
CA VAL A 649 -3.17 -20.39 -118.61
C VAL A 649 -3.41 -19.38 -119.75
N GLU A 650 -3.10 -18.10 -119.55
CA GLU A 650 -3.22 -17.09 -120.61
C GLU A 650 -2.13 -17.24 -121.67
N ASP A 651 -0.88 -17.56 -121.31
CA ASP A 651 0.18 -17.97 -122.26
C ASP A 651 -0.32 -19.10 -123.17
N MET A 652 -0.88 -20.16 -122.58
CA MET A 652 -1.45 -21.29 -123.32
C MET A 652 -2.66 -20.89 -124.18
N ARG A 653 -3.45 -19.88 -123.78
CA ARG A 653 -4.58 -19.37 -124.56
C ARG A 653 -4.09 -18.57 -125.77
N ILE A 654 -3.09 -17.71 -125.59
CA ILE A 654 -2.43 -16.93 -126.66
C ILE A 654 -1.80 -17.90 -127.67
N LEU A 655 -1.03 -18.90 -127.22
CA LEU A 655 -0.45 -19.93 -128.07
C LEU A 655 -1.53 -20.75 -128.82
N LYS A 656 -2.66 -21.08 -128.19
CA LYS A 656 -3.81 -21.74 -128.85
C LYS A 656 -4.48 -20.84 -129.90
N LEU A 657 -4.48 -19.51 -129.72
CA LEU A 657 -4.98 -18.56 -130.72
C LEU A 657 -4.00 -18.44 -131.89
N GLU A 658 -2.69 -18.35 -131.64
CA GLU A 658 -1.68 -18.30 -132.69
C GLU A 658 -1.65 -19.60 -133.51
N ILE A 659 -1.77 -20.77 -132.88
CA ILE A 659 -1.95 -22.06 -133.57
C ILE A 659 -3.21 -22.05 -134.46
N LYS A 660 -4.31 -21.42 -134.03
CA LYS A 660 -5.52 -21.27 -134.87
C LYS A 660 -5.29 -20.31 -136.04
N LYS A 661 -4.53 -19.22 -135.84
CA LYS A 661 -4.15 -18.28 -136.90
C LYS A 661 -3.24 -18.95 -137.94
N LEU A 662 -2.13 -19.56 -137.52
CA LEU A 662 -1.21 -20.28 -138.41
C LEU A 662 -1.89 -21.43 -139.18
N ARG A 663 -2.86 -22.13 -138.55
CA ARG A 663 -3.70 -23.13 -139.25
C ARG A 663 -4.62 -22.50 -140.30
N ARG A 664 -5.20 -21.32 -140.05
CA ARG A 664 -5.99 -20.57 -141.05
C ARG A 664 -5.11 -20.09 -142.21
N GLU A 665 -3.95 -19.51 -141.91
CA GLU A 665 -2.97 -19.06 -142.91
C GLU A 665 -2.50 -20.22 -143.78
N LYS A 666 -2.13 -21.37 -143.19
CA LYS A 666 -1.87 -22.61 -143.94
C LYS A 666 -3.05 -23.03 -144.82
N GLY A 667 -4.29 -22.92 -144.33
CA GLY A 667 -5.52 -23.23 -145.07
C GLY A 667 -5.93 -22.20 -146.13
N ILE A 668 -5.31 -21.02 -146.15
CA ILE A 668 -5.42 -20.02 -147.23
C ILE A 668 -4.32 -20.29 -148.26
N LEU A 669 -3.07 -20.44 -147.82
CA LEU A 669 -1.92 -20.79 -148.67
C LEU A 669 -2.13 -22.10 -149.43
N ALA A 670 -2.67 -23.14 -148.79
CA ALA A 670 -2.97 -24.41 -149.46
C ALA A 670 -4.01 -24.27 -150.59
N ARG A 671 -4.99 -23.36 -150.45
CA ARG A 671 -5.93 -23.03 -151.53
C ARG A 671 -5.24 -22.19 -152.60
N SER A 672 -4.43 -21.20 -152.23
CA SER A 672 -3.62 -20.44 -153.19
C SER A 672 -2.68 -21.33 -154.01
N VAL A 673 -2.19 -22.44 -153.45
CA VAL A 673 -1.37 -23.45 -154.16
C VAL A 673 -2.21 -24.29 -155.12
N ALA A 674 -3.44 -24.68 -154.77
CA ALA A 674 -4.33 -25.40 -155.68
C ALA A 674 -4.61 -24.58 -156.96
N ASN A 675 -4.86 -23.28 -156.82
CA ASN A 675 -5.03 -22.36 -157.95
C ASN A 675 -3.78 -22.25 -158.86
N VAL A 676 -2.57 -22.63 -158.42
CA VAL A 676 -1.37 -22.62 -159.27
C VAL A 676 -1.44 -23.69 -160.37
N GLU A 677 -2.12 -24.81 -160.12
CA GLU A 677 -2.29 -25.86 -161.13
C GLU A 677 -3.26 -25.40 -162.24
N GLU A 678 -4.34 -24.71 -161.87
CA GLU A 678 -5.30 -24.10 -162.80
C GLU A 678 -4.65 -22.97 -163.61
N LEU A 679 -3.96 -22.04 -162.94
CA LEU A 679 -3.21 -20.96 -163.60
C LEU A 679 -2.10 -21.48 -164.52
N ARG A 680 -1.50 -22.65 -164.22
CA ARG A 680 -0.57 -23.33 -165.13
C ARG A 680 -1.28 -23.87 -166.38
N GLN A 681 -2.47 -24.45 -166.23
CA GLN A 681 -3.26 -24.92 -167.36
C GLN A 681 -3.73 -23.76 -168.25
N GLU A 682 -4.17 -22.65 -167.66
CA GLU A 682 -4.45 -21.40 -168.39
C GLU A 682 -3.20 -20.85 -169.09
N LEU A 683 -2.03 -20.84 -168.42
CA LEU A 683 -0.77 -20.43 -169.05
C LEU A 683 -0.38 -21.32 -170.24
N PHE A 684 -0.53 -22.65 -170.12
CA PHE A 684 -0.29 -23.55 -171.25
C PHE A 684 -1.32 -23.38 -172.37
N HIS A 685 -2.59 -23.11 -172.05
CA HIS A 685 -3.61 -22.79 -173.03
C HIS A 685 -3.26 -21.50 -173.79
N MET A 686 -2.96 -20.42 -173.06
CA MET A 686 -2.55 -19.13 -173.63
C MET A 686 -1.24 -19.24 -174.42
N GLN A 687 -0.28 -20.05 -174.00
CA GLN A 687 0.92 -20.35 -174.80
C GLN A 687 0.59 -21.09 -176.09
N ARG A 688 -0.36 -22.03 -176.08
CA ARG A 688 -0.78 -22.77 -177.28
C ARG A 688 -1.55 -21.89 -178.25
N GLU A 689 -2.47 -21.06 -177.77
CA GLU A 689 -3.19 -20.10 -178.62
C GLU A 689 -2.26 -18.97 -179.10
N PHE A 690 -1.29 -18.52 -178.29
CA PHE A 690 -0.21 -17.64 -178.75
C PHE A 690 0.68 -18.29 -179.81
N LEU A 691 0.99 -19.58 -179.71
CA LEU A 691 1.74 -20.30 -180.74
C LEU A 691 0.95 -20.43 -182.04
N LYS A 692 -0.37 -20.73 -181.98
CA LYS A 692 -1.25 -20.69 -183.16
C LYS A 692 -1.23 -19.32 -183.81
N GLU A 693 -1.45 -18.26 -183.02
CA GLU A 693 -1.57 -16.91 -183.57
C GLU A 693 -0.21 -16.37 -184.02
N ARG A 694 0.90 -16.85 -183.45
CA ARG A 694 2.24 -16.63 -184.00
C ARG A 694 2.45 -17.36 -185.34
N THR A 695 1.96 -18.59 -185.53
CA THR A 695 1.96 -19.21 -186.88
C THR A 695 1.01 -18.51 -187.85
N ARG A 696 -0.11 -17.96 -187.38
CA ARG A 696 -1.03 -17.16 -188.20
C ARG A 696 -0.40 -15.84 -188.63
N CYS A 697 0.24 -15.11 -187.69
CA CYS A 697 1.06 -13.95 -188.01
C CYS A 697 2.16 -14.31 -189.00
N ARG A 698 2.83 -15.46 -188.85
CA ARG A 698 3.89 -15.87 -189.78
C ARG A 698 3.38 -16.16 -191.20
N ALA A 699 2.21 -16.78 -191.34
CA ALA A 699 1.57 -16.96 -192.64
C ALA A 699 1.13 -15.62 -193.26
N LEU A 700 0.67 -14.67 -192.44
CA LEU A 700 0.36 -13.31 -192.88
C LEU A 700 1.62 -12.48 -193.19
N GLU A 701 2.76 -12.75 -192.53
CA GLU A 701 4.07 -12.19 -192.83
C GLU A 701 4.61 -12.73 -194.17
N GLU A 702 4.43 -14.02 -194.45
CA GLU A 702 4.74 -14.65 -195.75
C GLU A 702 3.84 -14.10 -196.89
N GLU A 703 2.57 -13.78 -196.62
CA GLU A 703 1.73 -13.02 -197.57
C GLU A 703 2.16 -11.55 -197.71
N LEU A 704 2.76 -10.93 -196.68
CA LEU A 704 3.27 -9.55 -196.72
C LEU A 704 4.64 -9.38 -197.38
N GLU A 705 5.45 -10.44 -197.53
CA GLU A 705 6.73 -10.35 -198.26
C GLU A 705 6.54 -10.12 -199.78
N ASN A 706 5.31 -10.28 -200.30
CA ASN A 706 4.90 -9.67 -201.58
C ASN A 706 4.19 -8.33 -201.31
N PRO A 707 4.75 -7.17 -201.75
CA PRO A 707 4.50 -5.91 -201.05
C PRO A 707 3.31 -5.08 -201.57
N MET A 708 2.56 -4.46 -200.64
CA MET A 708 2.11 -3.06 -200.80
C MET A 708 1.87 -2.29 -199.47
N ASN A 709 2.90 -1.57 -199.00
CA ASN A 709 2.88 -0.29 -198.22
C ASN A 709 2.63 -0.20 -196.68
N VAL A 710 3.73 -0.30 -195.89
CA VAL A 710 4.41 0.82 -195.12
C VAL A 710 3.82 1.48 -193.81
N HIS A 711 4.55 1.29 -192.67
CA HIS A 711 4.72 2.13 -191.42
C HIS A 711 3.54 2.27 -190.38
N ARG A 712 3.70 2.58 -189.04
CA ARG A 712 4.62 3.49 -188.25
C ARG A 712 4.59 3.24 -186.68
N TRP A 713 5.34 3.98 -185.83
CA TRP A 713 5.45 3.88 -184.32
C TRP A 713 5.18 5.21 -183.51
N ARG A 714 4.85 5.17 -182.18
CA ARG A 714 5.42 6.05 -181.07
C ARG A 714 4.99 5.77 -179.59
N LYS A 715 5.51 6.56 -178.61
CA LYS A 715 5.37 6.57 -177.11
C LYS A 715 5.49 8.02 -176.51
N LEU A 716 5.11 8.29 -175.23
CA LEU A 716 5.22 9.62 -174.51
C LEU A 716 5.16 9.53 -172.94
N GLU A 717 5.45 10.64 -172.20
CA GLU A 717 5.62 10.76 -170.70
C GLU A 717 5.24 12.17 -170.10
N ALA A 718 5.04 12.32 -168.76
CA ALA A 718 4.98 13.58 -167.96
C ALA A 718 4.94 13.36 -166.39
N SER A 719 4.57 14.36 -165.55
CA SER A 719 5.43 15.08 -164.56
C SER A 719 4.64 15.70 -163.35
N ASP A 720 5.27 16.11 -162.23
CA ASP A 720 4.60 16.55 -160.95
C ASP A 720 5.44 17.49 -159.99
N PRO A 721 4.84 18.28 -159.05
CA PRO A 721 5.53 19.07 -157.97
C PRO A 721 4.89 18.96 -156.54
N SER A 722 5.40 19.39 -155.37
CA SER A 722 6.71 19.84 -154.79
C SER A 722 6.61 19.90 -153.22
N THR A 723 7.61 20.35 -152.44
CA THR A 723 7.72 20.00 -150.97
C THR A 723 8.10 21.07 -149.90
N PHE A 724 8.48 22.31 -150.23
CA PHE A 724 9.23 23.19 -149.28
C PHE A 724 8.48 23.65 -148.00
N GLU A 725 7.16 23.89 -148.07
CA GLU A 725 6.43 24.63 -147.03
C GLU A 725 6.27 23.89 -145.68
N LEU A 726 6.26 22.55 -145.67
CA LEU A 726 6.07 21.77 -144.44
C LEU A 726 7.20 21.99 -143.42
N ILE A 727 8.43 22.23 -143.89
CA ILE A 727 9.64 22.19 -143.05
C ILE A 727 9.68 23.37 -142.07
N GLN A 728 9.28 24.57 -142.48
CA GLN A 728 9.28 25.74 -141.59
C GLN A 728 8.30 25.61 -140.42
N LYS A 729 7.21 24.85 -140.60
CA LYS A 729 6.14 24.70 -139.60
C LYS A 729 6.51 23.79 -138.43
N ILE A 730 7.56 22.98 -138.57
CA ILE A 730 8.03 22.03 -137.55
C ILE A 730 8.90 22.73 -136.49
N HIS A 731 9.88 23.53 -136.91
CA HIS A 731 10.85 24.17 -136.00
C HIS A 731 10.22 25.17 -135.02
N THR A 732 9.12 25.84 -135.39
CA THR A 732 8.42 26.79 -134.50
C THR A 732 7.66 26.11 -133.37
N LEU A 733 7.13 24.90 -133.60
CA LEU A 733 6.43 24.12 -132.58
C LEU A 733 7.41 23.53 -131.55
N GLN A 734 8.56 23.02 -132.00
CA GLN A 734 9.58 22.41 -131.11
C GLN A 734 10.10 23.38 -130.04
N LYS A 735 10.40 24.64 -130.41
CA LYS A 735 10.85 25.66 -129.44
C LYS A 735 9.81 25.97 -128.36
N ARG A 736 8.51 25.86 -128.69
CA ARG A 736 7.41 26.13 -127.74
C ARG A 736 7.20 25.00 -126.74
N LEU A 737 7.58 23.77 -127.11
CA LEU A 737 7.46 22.59 -126.24
C LEU A 737 8.52 22.60 -125.12
N ILE A 738 9.78 22.86 -125.47
CA ILE A 738 10.94 22.81 -124.55
C ILE A 738 10.75 23.77 -123.36
N SER A 739 10.43 25.04 -123.65
CA SER A 739 10.19 26.07 -122.63
C SER A 739 9.06 25.72 -121.65
N LYS A 740 8.11 24.85 -122.04
CA LYS A 740 6.99 24.46 -121.19
C LYS A 740 7.19 23.12 -120.46
N THR A 741 8.19 22.33 -120.84
CA THR A 741 8.70 21.24 -120.00
C THR A 741 9.56 21.74 -118.84
N GLU A 742 10.36 22.81 -119.04
CA GLU A 742 11.21 23.40 -117.99
C GLU A 742 10.37 23.94 -116.80
N GLU A 743 9.31 24.70 -117.10
CA GLU A 743 8.40 25.30 -116.09
C GLU A 743 7.55 24.27 -115.29
N VAL A 744 7.57 22.99 -115.67
CA VAL A 744 6.95 21.90 -114.91
C VAL A 744 7.94 21.34 -113.89
N VAL A 745 9.19 21.10 -114.30
CA VAL A 745 10.24 20.52 -113.44
C VAL A 745 10.52 21.43 -112.23
N GLU A 746 10.57 22.75 -112.42
CA GLU A 746 10.72 23.70 -111.30
C GLU A 746 9.61 23.58 -110.25
N LYS A 747 8.37 23.32 -110.68
CA LYS A 747 7.20 23.22 -109.79
C LYS A 747 7.15 21.89 -109.04
N GLU A 748 7.55 20.79 -109.67
CA GLU A 748 7.65 19.49 -108.99
C GLU A 748 8.72 19.51 -107.89
N LEU A 749 9.87 20.13 -108.15
CA LEU A 749 10.99 20.22 -107.21
C LEU A 749 10.61 21.03 -105.96
N LEU A 750 9.93 22.16 -106.15
CA LEU A 750 9.42 23.02 -105.07
C LEU A 750 8.35 22.30 -104.21
N LEU A 751 7.60 21.36 -104.79
CA LEU A 751 6.58 20.57 -104.10
C LEU A 751 7.22 19.52 -103.17
N GLN A 752 8.26 18.81 -103.64
CA GLN A 752 9.01 17.84 -102.82
C GLN A 752 9.67 18.45 -101.59
N GLU A 753 10.14 19.70 -101.66
CA GLU A 753 10.69 20.41 -100.50
C GLU A 753 9.63 20.66 -99.42
N LYS A 754 8.41 21.03 -99.81
CA LYS A 754 7.31 21.27 -98.85
C LYS A 754 6.82 19.98 -98.19
N GLU A 755 6.79 18.86 -98.92
CA GLU A 755 6.42 17.56 -98.35
C GLU A 755 7.41 17.09 -97.28
N LYS A 756 8.72 17.22 -97.50
CA LYS A 756 9.74 16.91 -96.48
C LYS A 756 9.53 17.73 -95.21
N LEU A 757 9.39 19.05 -95.37
CA LEU A 757 9.23 19.98 -94.24
C LEU A 757 7.97 19.68 -93.42
N TYR A 758 6.88 19.27 -94.07
CA TYR A 758 5.66 18.79 -93.40
C TYR A 758 5.87 17.48 -92.62
N VAL A 759 6.57 16.49 -93.19
CA VAL A 759 6.86 15.21 -92.54
C VAL A 759 7.79 15.37 -91.33
N GLU A 760 8.76 16.28 -91.38
CA GLU A 760 9.67 16.61 -90.29
C GLU A 760 8.93 17.28 -89.12
N LEU A 761 8.09 18.28 -89.40
CA LEU A 761 7.21 18.92 -88.40
C LEU A 761 6.26 17.91 -87.73
N LYS A 762 5.71 16.97 -88.51
CA LYS A 762 4.83 15.91 -87.99
C LYS A 762 5.58 14.95 -87.05
N HIS A 763 6.84 14.62 -87.35
CA HIS A 763 7.69 13.84 -86.44
C HIS A 763 8.12 14.63 -85.19
N ALA A 764 8.27 15.95 -85.28
CA ALA A 764 8.58 16.80 -84.13
C ALA A 764 7.40 16.88 -83.14
N LEU A 765 6.17 17.11 -83.63
CA LEU A 765 4.97 17.10 -82.77
C LEU A 765 4.75 15.73 -82.12
N ALA A 766 4.90 14.64 -82.88
CA ALA A 766 4.72 13.28 -82.37
C ALA A 766 5.74 12.85 -81.29
N ARG A 767 6.75 13.69 -81.00
CA ARG A 767 7.76 13.48 -79.94
C ARG A 767 7.55 14.34 -78.70
N GLN A 768 6.57 15.25 -78.70
CA GLN A 768 6.22 16.01 -77.49
C GLN A 768 5.21 15.24 -76.64
N PRO A 769 5.47 14.97 -75.35
CA PRO A 769 4.48 14.38 -74.46
C PRO A 769 3.32 15.37 -74.24
N GLY A 770 2.08 14.86 -74.25
CA GLY A 770 0.89 15.67 -73.96
C GLY A 770 0.88 16.24 -72.53
N PRO A 771 0.03 17.25 -72.24
CA PRO A 771 0.04 17.96 -70.96
C PRO A 771 -0.13 17.04 -69.75
N GLU A 772 -1.04 16.06 -69.79
CA GLU A 772 -1.19 15.05 -68.72
C GLU A 772 0.09 14.27 -68.47
N ALA A 773 0.82 13.87 -69.52
CA ALA A 773 2.07 13.13 -69.40
C ALA A 773 3.20 14.01 -68.83
N ALA A 774 3.16 15.33 -69.04
CA ALA A 774 4.07 16.27 -68.40
C ALA A 774 3.76 16.46 -66.91
N GLU A 775 2.48 16.57 -66.53
CA GLU A 775 2.07 16.63 -65.12
C GLU A 775 2.38 15.33 -64.37
N GLN A 776 2.10 14.17 -64.96
CA GLN A 776 2.48 12.87 -64.40
C GLN A 776 4.01 12.77 -64.21
N LEU A 777 4.81 13.24 -65.18
CA LEU A 777 6.28 13.32 -65.01
C LEU A 777 6.71 14.25 -63.87
N GLN A 778 5.98 15.34 -63.63
CA GLN A 778 6.24 16.25 -62.51
C GLN A 778 5.88 15.61 -61.16
N ILE A 779 4.74 14.92 -61.07
CA ILE A 779 4.32 14.15 -59.89
C ILE A 779 5.35 13.04 -59.59
N TYR A 780 5.68 12.20 -60.58
CA TYR A 780 6.68 11.14 -60.40
C TYR A 780 8.05 11.69 -60.01
N ARG A 781 8.49 12.83 -60.55
CA ARG A 781 9.72 13.52 -60.12
C ARG A 781 9.65 14.00 -58.66
N HIS A 782 8.47 14.37 -58.15
CA HIS A 782 8.29 14.70 -56.75
C HIS A 782 8.39 13.45 -55.87
N THR A 783 7.62 12.40 -56.17
CA THR A 783 7.64 11.12 -55.44
C THR A 783 9.03 10.49 -55.43
N LEU A 784 9.76 10.54 -56.56
CA LEU A 784 11.13 10.01 -56.65
C LEU A 784 12.09 10.78 -55.73
N ARG A 785 11.94 12.11 -55.60
CA ARG A 785 12.74 12.92 -54.67
C ARG A 785 12.45 12.57 -53.20
N GLU A 786 11.19 12.31 -52.85
CA GLU A 786 10.81 11.87 -51.50
C GLU A 786 11.33 10.47 -51.19
N ARG A 787 11.18 9.51 -52.10
CA ARG A 787 11.77 8.16 -51.96
C ARG A 787 13.30 8.22 -51.89
N THR A 788 13.95 9.16 -52.59
CA THR A 788 15.40 9.40 -52.49
C THR A 788 15.78 9.96 -51.11
N LYS A 789 14.95 10.81 -50.47
CA LYS A 789 15.17 11.25 -49.09
C LYS A 789 15.03 10.07 -48.11
N GLN A 790 13.99 9.25 -48.25
CA GLN A 790 13.77 8.06 -47.42
C GLN A 790 14.93 7.05 -47.55
N LEU A 791 15.42 6.80 -48.77
CA LEU A 791 16.61 5.97 -49.02
C LEU A 791 17.88 6.54 -48.38
N LYS A 792 18.04 7.87 -48.30
CA LYS A 792 19.18 8.47 -47.57
C LYS A 792 19.08 8.26 -46.07
N VAL A 793 17.88 8.36 -45.49
CA VAL A 793 17.66 8.07 -44.05
C VAL A 793 17.95 6.60 -43.75
N LEU A 794 17.34 5.67 -44.51
CA LEU A 794 17.59 4.24 -44.40
C LEU A 794 19.07 3.87 -44.62
N SER A 795 19.78 4.58 -45.53
CA SER A 795 21.22 4.39 -45.71
C SER A 795 22.06 4.91 -44.54
N SER A 796 21.64 5.99 -43.86
CA SER A 796 22.32 6.44 -42.62
C SER A 796 22.03 5.52 -41.43
N GLU A 797 20.81 4.96 -41.33
CA GLU A 797 20.46 3.94 -40.35
C GLU A 797 21.26 2.65 -40.60
N LEU A 798 21.36 2.20 -41.86
CA LEU A 798 22.18 1.05 -42.25
C LEU A 798 23.65 1.25 -41.88
N ASN A 799 24.24 2.41 -42.20
CA ASN A 799 25.62 2.74 -41.83
C ASN A 799 25.83 2.78 -40.30
N MET A 800 24.83 3.22 -39.53
CA MET A 800 24.87 3.18 -38.06
C MET A 800 24.87 1.74 -37.54
N TYR A 801 24.00 0.87 -38.08
CA TYR A 801 23.97 -0.55 -37.72
C TYR A 801 25.22 -1.31 -38.19
N GLU A 802 25.81 -0.95 -39.33
CA GLU A 802 27.11 -1.47 -39.74
C GLU A 802 28.22 -1.02 -38.79
N SER A 803 28.24 0.25 -38.35
CA SER A 803 29.21 0.73 -37.35
C SER A 803 29.10 -0.05 -36.03
N GLN A 804 27.88 -0.22 -35.50
CA GLN A 804 27.62 -1.04 -34.32
C GLN A 804 28.04 -2.50 -34.53
N SER A 805 27.81 -3.07 -35.72
CA SER A 805 28.29 -4.43 -36.06
C SER A 805 29.82 -4.53 -36.07
N HIS A 806 30.54 -3.47 -36.47
CA HIS A 806 32.01 -3.42 -36.40
C HIS A 806 32.52 -3.22 -34.97
N GLU A 807 31.84 -2.41 -34.15
CA GLU A 807 32.12 -2.27 -32.71
C GLU A 807 31.94 -3.61 -31.97
N TYR A 808 30.83 -4.32 -32.20
CA TYR A 808 30.61 -5.64 -31.61
C TYR A 808 31.62 -6.69 -32.11
N LYS A 809 32.04 -6.65 -33.38
CA LYS A 809 33.14 -7.51 -33.87
C LYS A 809 34.46 -7.19 -33.15
N TYR A 810 34.78 -5.91 -32.97
CA TYR A 810 35.97 -5.48 -32.25
C TYR A 810 35.94 -5.88 -30.77
N GLU A 811 34.79 -5.78 -30.09
CA GLU A 811 34.64 -6.31 -28.73
C GLU A 811 34.75 -7.83 -28.67
N ILE A 812 34.20 -8.57 -29.64
CA ILE A 812 34.37 -10.03 -29.74
C ILE A 812 35.84 -10.40 -29.96
N GLU A 813 36.58 -9.67 -30.78
CA GLU A 813 38.04 -9.87 -30.92
C GLU A 813 38.81 -9.46 -29.67
N ARG A 814 38.41 -8.39 -28.97
CA ARG A 814 39.04 -7.96 -27.71
C ARG A 814 38.84 -9.02 -26.63
N LEU A 815 37.60 -9.47 -26.42
CA LEU A 815 37.25 -10.55 -25.49
C LEU A 815 37.88 -11.89 -25.90
N GLY A 816 38.00 -12.17 -27.20
CA GLY A 816 38.74 -13.33 -27.71
C GLY A 816 40.23 -13.28 -27.36
N ASN A 817 40.87 -12.12 -27.50
CA ASN A 817 42.27 -11.90 -27.12
C ASN A 817 42.47 -11.89 -25.59
N GLU A 818 41.53 -11.34 -24.82
CA GLU A 818 41.49 -11.45 -23.36
C GLU A 818 41.37 -12.93 -22.93
N LEU A 819 40.48 -13.71 -23.55
CA LEU A 819 40.32 -15.15 -23.29
C LEU A 819 41.58 -15.94 -23.69
N VAL A 820 42.21 -15.64 -24.83
CA VAL A 820 43.49 -16.24 -25.24
C VAL A 820 44.62 -15.88 -24.28
N THR A 821 44.71 -14.64 -23.79
CA THR A 821 45.75 -14.26 -22.81
C THR A 821 45.47 -14.83 -21.42
N LEU A 822 44.21 -14.97 -21.01
CA LEU A 822 43.81 -15.66 -19.78
C LEU A 822 44.08 -17.17 -19.87
N LYS A 823 43.85 -17.79 -21.04
CA LYS A 823 44.24 -19.18 -21.33
C LYS A 823 45.76 -19.38 -21.35
N LYS A 824 46.53 -18.41 -21.85
CA LYS A 824 48.01 -18.38 -21.73
C LYS A 824 48.46 -18.25 -20.27
N LYS A 825 47.84 -17.36 -19.47
CA LYS A 825 48.10 -17.22 -18.02
C LYS A 825 47.80 -18.52 -17.27
N TYR A 826 46.64 -19.13 -17.51
CA TYR A 826 46.23 -20.42 -16.92
C TYR A 826 47.19 -21.56 -17.28
N LEU A 827 47.61 -21.67 -18.55
CA LEU A 827 48.58 -22.68 -18.97
C LEU A 827 49.99 -22.42 -18.41
N ALA A 828 50.39 -21.15 -18.23
CA ALA A 828 51.64 -20.80 -17.55
C ALA A 828 51.58 -21.12 -16.05
N GLN A 829 50.43 -20.90 -15.40
CA GLN A 829 50.18 -21.28 -14.00
C GLN A 829 50.21 -22.80 -13.83
N LYS A 830 49.50 -23.57 -14.67
CA LYS A 830 49.61 -25.04 -14.68
C LYS A 830 51.02 -25.54 -14.99
N ARG A 831 51.79 -24.86 -15.84
CA ARG A 831 53.22 -25.19 -16.04
C ARG A 831 54.05 -24.91 -14.78
N LYS A 832 53.81 -23.81 -14.06
CA LYS A 832 54.45 -23.56 -12.75
C LYS A 832 54.07 -24.64 -11.73
N GLU A 833 52.80 -25.01 -11.61
CA GLU A 833 52.33 -26.09 -10.73
C GLU A 833 52.96 -27.45 -11.08
N LEU A 834 53.09 -27.77 -12.38
CA LEU A 834 53.74 -29.00 -12.83
C LEU A 834 55.24 -29.01 -12.54
N ILE A 835 55.93 -27.88 -12.74
CA ILE A 835 57.34 -27.70 -12.39
C ILE A 835 57.54 -27.79 -10.87
N GLN A 836 56.63 -27.24 -10.08
CA GLN A 836 56.66 -27.36 -8.62
C GLN A 836 56.50 -28.83 -8.20
N LYS A 837 55.48 -29.54 -8.71
CA LYS A 837 55.27 -30.98 -8.43
C LYS A 837 56.42 -31.87 -8.90
N ASN A 838 57.11 -31.51 -9.97
CA ASN A 838 58.28 -32.24 -10.47
C ASN A 838 59.58 -31.89 -9.71
N LYS A 839 59.58 -30.87 -8.85
CA LYS A 839 60.74 -30.53 -8.01
C LYS A 839 60.84 -31.40 -6.75
N ASP A 840 59.72 -31.98 -6.32
CA ASP A 840 59.62 -32.88 -5.16
C ASP A 840 59.85 -34.37 -5.52
N ARG A 841 60.34 -34.66 -6.74
CA ARG A 841 60.82 -35.99 -7.15
C ARG A 841 62.22 -35.88 -7.76
N LEU A 842 63.21 -36.10 -6.91
CA LEU A 842 64.63 -36.06 -7.27
C LEU A 842 65.06 -37.19 -8.24
N SER A 843 66.06 -36.87 -9.05
CA SER A 843 67.13 -37.72 -9.62
C SER A 843 66.92 -39.23 -9.86
N VAL A 844 67.29 -39.71 -11.06
CA VAL A 844 68.30 -40.81 -11.27
C VAL A 844 68.43 -41.14 -12.78
N ASN A 845 69.69 -41.22 -13.27
CA ASN A 845 70.24 -41.97 -14.44
C ASN A 845 69.59 -41.87 -15.86
N ASN A 846 70.34 -41.64 -16.95
CA ASN A 846 71.29 -42.53 -17.70
C ASN A 846 70.63 -43.78 -18.35
N VAL A 847 70.94 -44.22 -19.60
CA VAL A 847 71.61 -43.60 -20.78
C VAL A 847 71.49 -44.54 -22.04
N PHE A 848 71.87 -44.08 -23.25
CA PHE A 848 72.20 -44.81 -24.51
C PHE A 848 71.14 -45.38 -25.52
N SER A 849 71.24 -44.87 -26.76
CA SER A 849 71.16 -45.50 -28.12
C SER A 849 70.04 -46.47 -28.58
N GLY A 850 69.54 -46.25 -29.82
CA GLY A 850 68.85 -47.25 -30.66
C GLY A 850 68.51 -46.74 -32.09
N SER A 851 69.03 -47.38 -33.14
CA SER A 851 69.00 -46.91 -34.55
C SER A 851 67.84 -47.45 -35.40
N LYS A 852 67.48 -46.73 -36.50
CA LYS A 852 67.23 -47.29 -37.86
C LYS A 852 66.97 -46.22 -38.94
N GLN A 853 67.06 -46.62 -40.21
CA GLN A 853 66.94 -45.80 -41.45
C GLN A 853 65.85 -46.38 -42.39
N SER A 854 65.19 -45.54 -43.21
CA SER A 854 64.87 -45.79 -44.65
C SER A 854 64.01 -44.65 -45.27
N GLY A 855 64.03 -44.50 -46.60
CA GLY A 855 63.03 -43.78 -47.42
C GLY A 855 62.55 -44.69 -48.57
N PRO A 856 62.31 -44.22 -49.83
CA PRO A 856 61.76 -42.92 -50.29
C PRO A 856 60.80 -43.02 -51.53
N ARG A 857 60.15 -41.90 -51.95
CA ARG A 857 59.36 -41.68 -53.22
C ARG A 857 58.04 -42.51 -53.34
N PHE A 858 57.10 -42.28 -54.29
CA PHE A 858 56.88 -41.35 -55.43
C PHE A 858 55.68 -40.39 -55.14
N THR A 859 55.35 -39.25 -55.77
CA THR A 859 55.74 -38.44 -56.97
C THR A 859 54.97 -38.64 -58.32
N GLY A 860 53.95 -37.79 -58.57
CA GLY A 860 53.28 -37.47 -59.86
C GLY A 860 52.15 -36.43 -59.66
N GLY A 861 51.84 -35.46 -60.53
CA GLY A 861 52.35 -35.05 -61.85
C GLY A 861 51.17 -34.59 -62.76
N GLY A 862 51.17 -33.43 -63.45
CA GLY A 862 52.16 -32.36 -63.57
C GLY A 862 51.58 -31.05 -64.19
N PHE A 863 52.45 -30.07 -64.42
CA PHE A 863 52.18 -28.69 -64.93
C PHE A 863 51.97 -28.64 -66.47
N PRO A 864 51.34 -27.59 -67.08
CA PRO A 864 52.05 -26.31 -67.37
C PRO A 864 51.23 -24.99 -67.30
N LEU A 865 51.96 -23.87 -67.24
CA LEU A 865 51.51 -22.50 -67.54
C LEU A 865 51.79 -22.14 -69.01
N ASN A 866 50.91 -21.31 -69.62
CA ASN A 866 51.21 -20.03 -70.30
C ASN A 866 49.95 -19.52 -71.05
N GLN A 867 49.51 -18.26 -70.87
CA GLN A 867 49.78 -17.08 -71.73
C GLN A 867 49.48 -17.33 -73.23
N THR A 868 48.69 -16.52 -73.98
CA THR A 868 48.57 -15.04 -73.98
C THR A 868 47.23 -14.48 -74.52
N SER A 869 46.73 -13.40 -73.89
CA SER A 869 46.10 -12.16 -74.43
C SER A 869 45.17 -12.09 -75.68
N LYS A 870 44.17 -11.19 -75.60
CA LYS A 870 43.40 -10.51 -76.70
C LYS A 870 42.36 -11.39 -77.45
N VAL A 871 41.25 -10.88 -78.00
CA VAL A 871 40.67 -9.51 -78.04
C VAL A 871 39.12 -9.54 -78.10
N LYS A 872 38.49 -8.37 -77.87
CA LYS A 872 37.08 -7.99 -78.11
C LYS A 872 36.21 -8.93 -78.99
N LEU A 873 34.98 -9.20 -78.55
CA LEU A 873 33.83 -8.32 -78.84
C LEU A 873 32.87 -8.27 -77.64
#